data_AF-A0A9D3PAB5-F1
#
_entry.id   AF-A0A9D3PAB5-F1
#
_cell.length_a   1.000
_cell.length_b   1.000
_cell.length_c   1.000
_cell.angle_alpha   90.00
_cell.angle_beta   90.00
_cell.angle_gamma   90.00
#
_symmetry.space_group_name_H-M   'P 1'
#
loop_
_entity.id
_entity.type
_entity.pdbx_description
1 polymer ?
#
loop_
_entity_poly.entity_id
_entity_poly.type
_entity_poly.pdbx_seq_one_letter_code
_entity_poly.pdbx_strand_id
1 'polypeptide(L)'
;MAAVSWKEVCLLVAVVIGCYWNSLSCGFVFDDVSAILDNKDLRPSTPLKNLFLNDFWGTPMSEERSHKSYRPLTVLTFRLNYVFSELSARSYHLLNVLLHAAVCVIFLRVCRLFLDRTSSRVAALLFAVHPIHTEAVTGVVGRAELLSSIFLLAAFLSYTKSKGTDHSIVWSPIALTVVLVAVATLCKEQGVTVIGVCCVYEVFVAQGFTLPLLADTLLQVIRGKDGFPHAVLQTFLKLIVLVISTLLLVIVRVQVIQSQLPVFTRFDNPAAVSPTPARQLTFNYLLPVNAWLLLNPSELCCDWTMGTIPLVESFLDVRNLATLAFYSVLALLALQSLWHTHQSAKTVIMALSLMVLPFVPASNLFFPVGFVVAERVLYVPSMGFCLLVAQGFRAVCHSGNVKRISWLCMALLLVTHAVKTFNRNWDWESEYTLFTSALKVNKNNAKLWNNVGHALENQNNYERALRYFLQATRVQPDDIGAHMNVGRTYKNLNRTKEAEDAYMVAKSLMPQIIPGKKYATRVAPNHLNVYINLANLIRANDSRLEEADQLYRQAISMRPDFKQAYISRGELLLKMNKPMEARDAYLRALELDRTNPDLWYNLAIVNIEMKDPSEALKHFNQALELNPRHKLALFNSALLMQESGEPSSRPEANRRFLLYVEEEPDDANGYFNLGMLAMDGHEDEAAERWMKKAISLQRGFRSALFNLALLYSQTRRELEALPVLSELLRHHPEHVKGLILKGDILMNQKKDTQGARDCFERILRMDPANVQGKHNLCVVYFEERDLVRAERCLQEALALAPHEEYIRRHLAIVRSKMAAMSAAGEPLAPAGGAGEPSQAEAVKKSPAPQGSSEQKGGKLSPLKGGNGEQRVGQGVEQGAEQGAEQGAGQGAEQGAGQRPESSQPNKRTKAKSTKEITDIEKKRAAALKRLEEIERILSGE
;
A
#
# COMPACT_ATOMS: atom_id res chain seq x y z
N MET A 1 -14.96 -23.51 47.97
CA MET A 1 -14.59 -23.67 46.54
C MET A 1 -13.54 -24.75 46.43
N ALA A 2 -13.71 -25.77 45.58
CA ALA A 2 -12.69 -26.80 45.40
C ALA A 2 -11.46 -26.21 44.69
N ALA A 3 -10.31 -26.20 45.36
CA ALA A 3 -9.08 -25.67 44.78
C ALA A 3 -8.66 -26.47 43.53
N VAL A 4 -8.31 -25.76 42.45
CA VAL A 4 -7.64 -26.37 41.30
C VAL A 4 -6.19 -26.63 41.71
N SER A 5 -5.73 -27.87 41.54
CA SER A 5 -4.38 -28.27 41.91
C SER A 5 -3.36 -27.63 40.98
N TRP A 6 -2.20 -27.21 41.49
CA TRP A 6 -1.08 -26.75 40.67
C TRP A 6 -0.73 -27.73 39.53
N LYS A 7 -0.76 -29.05 39.82
CA LYS A 7 -0.55 -30.10 38.81
C LYS A 7 -1.60 -30.07 37.66
N GLU A 8 -2.83 -29.66 37.95
CA GLU A 8 -3.91 -29.53 36.97
C GLU A 8 -3.76 -28.25 36.13
N VAL A 9 -3.26 -27.16 36.73
CA VAL A 9 -2.86 -25.93 36.02
C VAL A 9 -1.71 -26.22 35.07
N CYS A 10 -0.61 -26.82 35.56
CA CYS A 10 0.55 -27.16 34.74
C CYS A 10 0.19 -28.10 33.58
N LEU A 11 -0.69 -29.09 33.81
CA LEU A 11 -1.16 -29.99 32.76
C LEU A 11 -1.91 -29.23 31.65
N LEU A 12 -2.89 -28.39 32.00
CA LEU A 12 -3.65 -27.62 31.00
C LEU A 12 -2.76 -26.65 30.23
N VAL A 13 -1.86 -25.94 30.93
CA VAL A 13 -0.91 -25.00 30.29
C VAL A 13 0.04 -25.75 29.35
N ALA A 14 0.58 -26.90 29.76
CA ALA A 14 1.45 -27.71 28.91
C ALA A 14 0.73 -28.29 27.68
N VAL A 15 -0.53 -28.72 27.83
CA VAL A 15 -1.36 -29.21 26.71
C VAL A 15 -1.68 -28.07 25.74
N VAL A 16 -2.07 -26.89 26.21
CA VAL A 16 -2.32 -25.71 25.37
C VAL A 16 -1.05 -25.30 24.63
N ILE A 17 0.09 -25.20 25.32
CA ILE A 17 1.38 -24.89 24.68
C ILE A 17 1.72 -25.97 23.65
N GLY A 18 1.56 -27.27 23.96
CA GLY A 18 1.81 -28.35 23.00
C GLY A 18 0.93 -28.29 21.75
N CYS A 19 -0.34 -27.93 21.88
CA CYS A 19 -1.27 -27.81 20.75
C CYS A 19 -1.06 -26.56 19.90
N TYR A 20 -0.53 -25.47 20.48
CA TYR A 20 -0.43 -24.17 19.83
C TYR A 20 1.00 -23.62 19.66
N TRP A 21 2.05 -24.34 20.06
CA TRP A 21 3.43 -23.84 19.98
C TRP A 21 3.85 -23.39 18.57
N ASN A 22 3.34 -24.05 17.53
CA ASN A 22 3.63 -23.68 16.14
C ASN A 22 2.90 -22.42 15.66
N SER A 23 1.85 -21.94 16.34
CA SER A 23 1.24 -20.63 16.00
C SER A 23 2.21 -19.47 16.18
N LEU A 24 3.24 -19.64 17.04
CA LEU A 24 4.32 -18.67 17.25
C LEU A 24 5.18 -18.42 15.99
N SER A 25 5.06 -19.27 14.97
CA SER A 25 5.71 -19.14 13.67
C SER A 25 4.82 -18.52 12.59
N CYS A 26 3.54 -18.27 12.87
CA CYS A 26 2.59 -17.73 11.90
C CYS A 26 2.71 -16.20 11.74
N GLY A 27 2.38 -15.69 10.56
CA GLY A 27 2.32 -14.25 10.27
C GLY A 27 1.06 -13.57 10.80
N PHE A 28 0.82 -12.34 10.33
CA PHE A 28 -0.50 -11.71 10.37
C PHE A 28 -1.21 -12.01 9.05
N VAL A 29 -2.45 -12.49 9.11
CA VAL A 29 -3.20 -12.95 7.94
C VAL A 29 -4.67 -12.52 8.01
N PHE A 30 -5.31 -12.28 6.86
CA PHE A 30 -6.74 -11.97 6.76
C PHE A 30 -7.14 -10.79 7.67
N ASP A 31 -8.12 -10.97 8.58
CA ASP A 31 -8.59 -9.95 9.53
C ASP A 31 -7.43 -9.29 10.33
N ASP A 32 -6.33 -9.99 10.59
CA ASP A 32 -5.19 -9.44 11.36
C ASP A 32 -4.48 -8.28 10.63
N VAL A 33 -4.48 -8.27 9.29
CA VAL A 33 -3.89 -7.19 8.48
C VAL A 33 -4.60 -5.87 8.79
N SER A 34 -5.93 -5.83 8.64
CA SER A 34 -6.69 -4.61 8.89
C SER A 34 -6.79 -4.24 10.38
N ALA A 35 -6.81 -5.22 11.29
CA ALA A 35 -6.90 -4.95 12.73
C ALA A 35 -5.59 -4.47 13.37
N ILE A 36 -4.43 -4.77 12.75
CA ILE A 36 -3.10 -4.55 13.36
C ILE A 36 -2.16 -3.77 12.44
N LEU A 37 -1.97 -4.22 11.20
CA LEU A 37 -1.06 -3.58 10.26
C LEU A 37 -1.61 -2.22 9.82
N ASP A 38 -2.86 -2.17 9.36
CA ASP A 38 -3.48 -0.94 8.86
C ASP A 38 -4.01 -0.02 9.99
N ASN A 39 -4.30 -0.60 11.15
CA ASN A 39 -4.98 0.11 12.24
C ASN A 39 -4.09 1.17 12.91
N LYS A 40 -4.41 2.44 12.64
CA LYS A 40 -3.68 3.60 13.16
C LYS A 40 -3.80 3.80 14.67
N ASP A 41 -4.82 3.26 15.34
CA ASP A 41 -5.02 3.44 16.79
C ASP A 41 -4.01 2.69 17.65
N LEU A 42 -3.32 1.69 17.09
CA LEU A 42 -2.20 0.99 17.73
C LEU A 42 -0.94 1.86 17.80
N ARG A 43 -0.83 2.91 16.97
CA ARG A 43 0.40 3.70 16.86
C ARG A 43 0.51 4.70 18.02
N PRO A 44 1.69 4.89 18.63
CA PRO A 44 1.88 5.84 19.74
C PRO A 44 1.45 7.27 19.42
N SER A 45 1.59 7.70 18.15
CA SER A 45 1.19 9.01 17.64
C SER A 45 -0.32 9.28 17.69
N THR A 46 -1.16 8.24 17.69
CA THR A 46 -2.62 8.40 17.71
C THR A 46 -3.11 8.54 19.16
N PRO A 47 -3.91 9.56 19.52
CA PRO A 47 -4.36 9.75 20.91
C PRO A 47 -5.16 8.56 21.47
N LEU A 48 -4.95 8.22 22.76
CA LEU A 48 -5.66 7.11 23.42
C LEU A 48 -7.19 7.24 23.41
N LYS A 49 -7.72 8.48 23.38
CA LYS A 49 -9.18 8.72 23.29
C LYS A 49 -9.81 8.11 22.04
N ASN A 50 -9.05 7.97 20.94
CA ASN A 50 -9.55 7.45 19.66
C ASN A 50 -10.01 6.00 19.79
N LEU A 51 -9.38 5.20 20.66
CA LEU A 51 -9.80 3.83 20.98
C LEU A 51 -11.27 3.71 21.39
N PHE A 52 -11.84 4.78 21.97
CA PHE A 52 -13.23 4.84 22.43
C PHE A 52 -14.17 5.55 21.44
N LEU A 53 -13.65 6.14 20.37
CA LEU A 53 -14.40 6.87 19.32
C LEU A 53 -14.43 6.12 17.97
N ASN A 54 -13.49 5.21 17.77
CA ASN A 54 -13.35 4.39 16.58
C ASN A 54 -13.93 2.98 16.81
N ASP A 55 -14.16 2.26 15.72
CA ASP A 55 -14.43 0.82 15.75
C ASP A 55 -13.14 -0.01 15.92
N PHE A 56 -13.32 -1.32 16.05
CA PHE A 56 -12.25 -2.32 16.19
C PHE A 56 -11.13 -2.23 15.13
N TRP A 57 -11.42 -1.67 13.95
CA TRP A 57 -10.49 -1.57 12.82
C TRP A 57 -9.79 -0.21 12.74
N GLY A 58 -10.11 0.71 13.66
CA GLY A 58 -9.55 2.08 13.68
C GLY A 58 -10.31 3.07 12.79
N THR A 59 -11.53 2.74 12.36
CA THR A 59 -12.39 3.67 11.59
C THR A 59 -13.30 4.46 12.55
N PRO A 60 -13.41 5.80 12.44
CA PRO A 60 -14.29 6.59 13.29
C PRO A 60 -15.75 6.12 13.25
N MET A 61 -16.38 5.97 14.41
CA MET A 61 -17.73 5.40 14.54
C MET A 61 -18.79 6.21 13.79
N SER A 62 -18.56 7.50 13.56
CA SER A 62 -19.43 8.41 12.80
C SER A 62 -19.38 8.21 11.28
N GLU A 63 -18.40 7.48 10.74
CA GLU A 63 -18.30 7.25 9.30
C GLU A 63 -19.27 6.14 8.84
N GLU A 64 -19.78 6.28 7.61
CA GLU A 64 -20.68 5.30 6.97
C GLU A 64 -19.99 3.96 6.69
N ARG A 65 -18.67 3.99 6.40
CA ARG A 65 -17.85 2.79 6.19
C ARG A 65 -17.42 2.08 7.48
N SER A 66 -17.72 2.64 8.67
CA SER A 66 -17.40 1.96 9.93
C SER A 66 -18.21 0.67 10.07
N HIS A 67 -17.56 -0.41 10.48
CA HIS A 67 -18.20 -1.70 10.74
C HIS A 67 -19.05 -1.68 12.03
N LYS A 68 -19.03 -0.57 12.79
CA LYS A 68 -19.74 -0.39 14.07
C LYS A 68 -19.37 -1.39 15.16
N SER A 69 -18.27 -2.13 14.99
CA SER A 69 -17.77 -3.14 15.92
C SER A 69 -17.02 -2.49 17.08
N TYR A 70 -17.75 -2.09 18.13
CA TYR A 70 -17.17 -1.44 19.32
C TYR A 70 -16.51 -2.45 20.29
N ARG A 71 -15.17 -2.41 20.37
CA ARG A 71 -14.32 -3.32 21.18
C ARG A 71 -13.06 -2.62 21.75
N PRO A 72 -13.18 -1.47 22.43
CA PRO A 72 -12.06 -0.59 22.79
C PRO A 72 -10.97 -1.28 23.63
N LEU A 73 -11.35 -2.19 24.54
CA LEU A 73 -10.37 -2.86 25.41
C LEU A 73 -9.52 -3.88 24.65
N THR A 74 -10.07 -4.54 23.62
CA THR A 74 -9.27 -5.44 22.78
C THR A 74 -8.26 -4.66 21.96
N VAL A 75 -8.67 -3.54 21.34
CA VAL A 75 -7.73 -2.65 20.59
C VAL A 75 -6.66 -2.08 21.52
N LEU A 76 -7.01 -1.72 22.76
CA LEU A 76 -6.04 -1.33 23.79
C LEU A 76 -4.99 -2.43 24.04
N THR A 77 -5.39 -3.71 24.11
CA THR A 77 -4.39 -4.79 24.24
C THR A 77 -3.49 -4.94 23.02
N PHE A 78 -3.99 -4.69 21.79
CA PHE A 78 -3.13 -4.67 20.60
C PHE A 78 -2.16 -3.49 20.61
N ARG A 79 -2.59 -2.33 21.09
CA ARG A 79 -1.72 -1.14 21.27
C ARG A 79 -0.63 -1.38 22.32
N LEU A 80 -0.97 -1.98 23.46
CA LEU A 80 0.02 -2.35 24.47
C LEU A 80 1.03 -3.39 23.94
N ASN A 81 0.56 -4.34 23.13
CA ASN A 81 1.40 -5.33 22.46
C ASN A 81 2.34 -4.67 21.41
N TYR A 82 1.87 -3.64 20.71
CA TYR A 82 2.65 -2.82 19.77
C TYR A 82 3.75 -2.05 20.51
N VAL A 83 3.43 -1.42 21.65
CA VAL A 83 4.43 -0.71 22.48
C VAL A 83 5.53 -1.65 22.99
N PHE A 84 5.21 -2.94 23.21
CA PHE A 84 6.18 -3.93 23.70
C PHE A 84 7.07 -4.56 22.60
N SER A 85 6.55 -4.72 21.37
CA SER A 85 7.21 -5.55 20.34
C SER A 85 6.87 -5.17 18.89
N GLU A 86 6.32 -3.98 18.70
CA GLU A 86 5.88 -3.42 17.42
C GLU A 86 5.05 -4.42 16.60
N LEU A 87 5.46 -4.74 15.37
CA LEU A 87 4.76 -5.65 14.46
C LEU A 87 5.33 -7.08 14.48
N SER A 88 5.85 -7.54 15.62
CA SER A 88 6.33 -8.91 15.80
C SER A 88 5.17 -9.89 16.03
N ALA A 89 4.63 -10.50 14.97
CA ALA A 89 3.49 -11.43 15.02
C ALA A 89 3.61 -12.52 16.11
N ARG A 90 4.83 -13.04 16.33
CA ARG A 90 5.15 -14.04 17.36
C ARG A 90 4.69 -13.65 18.77
N SER A 91 4.81 -12.37 19.16
CA SER A 91 4.39 -11.92 20.50
C SER A 91 2.86 -11.87 20.63
N TYR A 92 2.17 -11.54 19.53
CA TYR A 92 0.72 -11.48 19.48
C TYR A 92 0.09 -12.86 19.58
N HIS A 93 0.63 -13.83 18.84
CA HIS A 93 0.29 -15.25 18.93
C HIS A 93 0.57 -15.80 20.32
N LEU A 94 1.74 -15.51 20.90
CA LEU A 94 2.08 -15.93 22.27
C LEU A 94 1.06 -15.43 23.30
N LEU A 95 0.67 -14.15 23.24
CA LEU A 95 -0.33 -13.61 24.16
C LEU A 95 -1.69 -14.30 24.00
N ASN A 96 -2.12 -14.64 22.77
CA ASN A 96 -3.35 -15.39 22.56
C ASN A 96 -3.26 -16.83 23.15
N VAL A 97 -2.14 -17.54 22.98
CA VAL A 97 -1.93 -18.86 23.60
C VAL A 97 -1.98 -18.79 25.13
N LEU A 98 -1.37 -17.77 25.73
CA LEU A 98 -1.43 -17.54 27.18
C LEU A 98 -2.85 -17.19 27.66
N LEU A 99 -3.61 -16.39 26.90
CA LEU A 99 -5.00 -16.08 27.21
C LEU A 99 -5.90 -17.31 27.09
N HIS A 100 -5.71 -18.16 26.07
CA HIS A 100 -6.42 -19.43 25.95
C HIS A 100 -6.13 -20.37 27.12
N ALA A 101 -4.86 -20.50 27.53
CA ALA A 101 -4.48 -21.27 28.72
C ALA A 101 -5.16 -20.72 30.00
N ALA A 102 -5.25 -19.40 30.15
CA ALA A 102 -5.98 -18.78 31.25
C ALA A 102 -7.49 -19.10 31.20
N VAL A 103 -8.13 -19.03 30.03
CA VAL A 103 -9.53 -19.46 29.84
C VAL A 103 -9.72 -20.92 30.26
N CYS A 104 -8.85 -21.83 29.82
CA CYS A 104 -8.93 -23.26 30.18
C CYS A 104 -8.86 -23.49 31.70
N VAL A 105 -7.97 -22.78 32.39
CA VAL A 105 -7.82 -22.88 33.86
C VAL A 105 -9.02 -22.29 34.61
N ILE A 106 -9.61 -21.19 34.13
CA ILE A 106 -10.83 -20.62 34.71
C ILE A 106 -12.04 -21.51 34.40
N PHE A 107 -12.15 -22.06 33.19
CA PHE A 107 -13.19 -22.99 32.80
C PHE A 107 -13.13 -24.29 33.62
N LEU A 108 -11.94 -24.81 33.94
CA LEU A 108 -11.81 -25.92 34.90
C LEU A 108 -12.39 -25.59 36.29
N ARG A 109 -12.29 -24.33 36.77
CA ARG A 109 -12.93 -23.90 38.02
C ARG A 109 -14.46 -23.91 37.90
N VAL A 110 -15.00 -23.45 36.77
CA VAL A 110 -16.45 -23.51 36.48
C VAL A 110 -16.94 -24.96 36.41
N CYS A 111 -16.20 -25.84 35.73
CA CYS A 111 -16.52 -27.27 35.65
C CYS A 111 -16.63 -27.94 37.03
N ARG A 112 -15.86 -27.50 38.03
CA ARG A 112 -15.89 -28.04 39.41
C ARG A 112 -17.11 -27.62 40.23
N LEU A 113 -17.96 -26.72 39.73
CA LEU A 113 -19.25 -26.41 40.35
C LEU A 113 -20.32 -27.47 40.04
N PHE A 114 -20.15 -28.21 38.95
CA PHE A 114 -21.18 -29.11 38.41
C PHE A 114 -20.72 -30.58 38.35
N LEU A 115 -19.47 -30.80 37.93
CA LEU A 115 -18.87 -32.12 37.70
C LEU A 115 -17.89 -32.53 38.81
N ASP A 116 -17.65 -33.84 38.92
CA ASP A 116 -16.61 -34.39 39.78
C ASP A 116 -15.20 -34.09 39.25
N ARG A 117 -14.19 -34.30 40.10
CA ARG A 117 -12.77 -34.00 39.81
C ARG A 117 -12.26 -34.59 38.50
N THR A 118 -12.73 -35.76 38.10
CA THR A 118 -12.29 -36.47 36.90
C THR A 118 -13.01 -35.91 35.68
N SER A 119 -14.34 -35.83 35.73
CA SER A 119 -15.16 -35.33 34.62
C SER A 119 -14.88 -33.84 34.32
N SER A 120 -14.60 -33.01 35.33
CA SER A 120 -14.15 -31.62 35.09
C SER A 120 -12.81 -31.54 34.34
N ARG A 121 -11.88 -32.48 34.56
CA ARG A 121 -10.62 -32.52 33.79
C ARG A 121 -10.88 -32.91 32.35
N VAL A 122 -11.77 -33.88 32.11
CA VAL A 122 -12.18 -34.28 30.76
C VAL A 122 -12.79 -33.09 30.01
N ALA A 123 -13.73 -32.36 30.61
CA ALA A 123 -14.31 -31.16 30.01
C ALA A 123 -13.25 -30.09 29.67
N ALA A 124 -12.35 -29.79 30.62
CA ALA A 124 -11.33 -28.76 30.42
C ALA A 124 -10.22 -29.16 29.44
N LEU A 125 -9.83 -30.45 29.40
CA LEU A 125 -8.88 -30.97 28.42
C LEU A 125 -9.48 -31.00 27.02
N LEU A 126 -10.74 -31.45 26.88
CA LEU A 126 -11.43 -31.47 25.59
C LEU A 126 -11.58 -30.05 25.02
N PHE A 127 -11.91 -29.08 25.88
CA PHE A 127 -11.92 -27.66 25.50
C PHE A 127 -10.52 -27.20 25.08
N ALA A 128 -9.47 -27.47 25.87
CA ALA A 128 -8.10 -27.01 25.59
C ALA A 128 -7.47 -27.54 24.29
N VAL A 129 -8.01 -28.61 23.69
CA VAL A 129 -7.49 -29.22 22.46
C VAL A 129 -8.42 -29.08 21.26
N HIS A 130 -9.57 -28.41 21.39
CA HIS A 130 -10.65 -28.46 20.39
C HIS A 130 -10.31 -27.70 19.09
N PRO A 131 -10.29 -28.35 17.90
CA PRO A 131 -9.83 -27.69 16.67
C PRO A 131 -10.62 -26.45 16.26
N ILE A 132 -11.91 -26.37 16.62
CA ILE A 132 -12.78 -25.19 16.40
C ILE A 132 -12.22 -23.90 17.03
N HIS A 133 -11.32 -24.00 18.02
CA HIS A 133 -10.71 -22.83 18.65
C HIS A 133 -9.56 -22.22 17.84
N THR A 134 -9.12 -22.87 16.77
CA THR A 134 -7.95 -22.39 16.01
C THR A 134 -8.13 -20.97 15.47
N GLU A 135 -9.33 -20.61 14.98
CA GLU A 135 -9.63 -19.22 14.59
C GLU A 135 -9.54 -18.24 15.77
N ALA A 136 -9.98 -18.64 16.96
CA ALA A 136 -10.01 -17.78 18.14
C ALA A 136 -8.65 -17.66 18.87
N VAL A 137 -7.77 -18.64 18.72
CA VAL A 137 -6.45 -18.69 19.39
C VAL A 137 -5.33 -18.28 18.44
N THR A 138 -5.28 -18.86 17.25
CA THR A 138 -4.22 -18.64 16.26
C THR A 138 -4.50 -17.47 15.32
N GLY A 139 -5.76 -17.10 15.08
CA GLY A 139 -6.07 -15.78 14.52
C GLY A 139 -5.85 -14.70 15.57
N VAL A 140 -5.04 -13.67 15.29
CA VAL A 140 -4.70 -12.68 16.33
C VAL A 140 -5.93 -11.88 16.77
N VAL A 141 -6.80 -11.51 15.81
CA VAL A 141 -8.13 -10.90 16.02
C VAL A 141 -9.02 -11.72 16.96
N GLY A 142 -8.81 -13.04 17.04
CA GLY A 142 -9.45 -13.95 17.98
C GLY A 142 -9.28 -13.56 19.45
N ARG A 143 -8.29 -12.73 19.79
CA ARG A 143 -8.08 -12.13 21.12
C ARG A 143 -9.34 -11.51 21.74
N ALA A 144 -10.26 -11.00 20.93
CA ALA A 144 -11.56 -10.49 21.39
C ALA A 144 -12.38 -11.57 22.11
N GLU A 145 -12.42 -12.80 21.59
CA GLU A 145 -13.09 -13.94 22.22
C GLU A 145 -12.38 -14.36 23.51
N LEU A 146 -11.05 -14.43 23.49
CA LEU A 146 -10.26 -14.89 24.63
C LEU A 146 -10.41 -13.95 25.83
N LEU A 147 -10.27 -12.63 25.61
CA LEU A 147 -10.45 -11.61 26.65
C LEU A 147 -11.89 -11.60 27.17
N SER A 148 -12.89 -11.56 26.27
CA SER A 148 -14.30 -11.56 26.68
C SER A 148 -14.63 -12.83 27.48
N SER A 149 -14.10 -13.99 27.10
CA SER A 149 -14.27 -15.27 27.81
C SER A 149 -13.67 -15.27 29.23
N ILE A 150 -12.50 -14.67 29.44
CA ILE A 150 -11.90 -14.53 30.78
C ILE A 150 -12.84 -13.73 31.69
N PHE A 151 -13.31 -12.58 31.24
CA PHE A 151 -14.19 -11.71 32.03
C PHE A 151 -15.60 -12.30 32.20
N LEU A 152 -16.13 -12.99 31.18
CA LEU A 152 -17.38 -13.76 31.23
C LEU A 152 -17.33 -14.85 32.32
N LEU A 153 -16.31 -15.71 32.29
CA LEU A 153 -16.18 -16.78 33.29
C LEU A 153 -15.86 -16.22 34.69
N ALA A 154 -15.11 -15.12 34.79
CA ALA A 154 -14.87 -14.43 36.05
C ALA A 154 -16.15 -13.79 36.63
N ALA A 155 -16.99 -13.18 35.79
CA ALA A 155 -18.30 -12.63 36.18
C ALA A 155 -19.20 -13.75 36.73
N PHE A 156 -19.30 -14.87 36.01
CA PHE A 156 -20.05 -16.04 36.48
C PHE A 156 -19.53 -16.58 37.81
N LEU A 157 -18.22 -16.78 37.96
CA LEU A 157 -17.59 -17.22 39.20
C LEU A 157 -17.75 -16.22 40.36
N SER A 158 -17.83 -14.91 40.08
CA SER A 158 -18.19 -13.90 41.07
C SER A 158 -19.65 -14.08 41.50
N TYR A 159 -20.57 -14.16 40.54
CA TYR A 159 -22.00 -14.29 40.79
C TYR A 159 -22.37 -15.51 41.64
N THR A 160 -21.66 -16.64 41.46
CA THR A 160 -21.88 -17.86 42.27
C THR A 160 -21.66 -17.66 43.78
N LYS A 161 -20.98 -16.57 44.19
CA LYS A 161 -20.74 -16.18 45.59
C LYS A 161 -21.77 -15.20 46.16
N SER A 162 -22.83 -14.87 45.42
CA SER A 162 -23.87 -13.90 45.81
C SER A 162 -24.80 -14.36 46.95
N LYS A 163 -24.65 -15.60 47.43
CA LYS A 163 -25.43 -16.19 48.52
C LYS A 163 -24.57 -16.31 49.77
N GLY A 164 -24.97 -15.64 50.85
CA GLY A 164 -24.30 -15.68 52.15
C GLY A 164 -24.50 -17.02 52.87
N THR A 165 -23.79 -17.23 53.98
CA THR A 165 -23.98 -18.37 54.88
C THR A 165 -25.42 -18.47 55.37
N ASP A 166 -26.01 -17.31 55.68
CA ASP A 166 -27.32 -17.19 56.31
C ASP A 166 -28.44 -17.06 55.25
N HIS A 167 -28.17 -17.55 54.04
CA HIS A 167 -29.01 -17.41 52.85
C HIS A 167 -29.29 -15.96 52.39
N SER A 168 -28.67 -14.95 53.01
CA SER A 168 -28.79 -13.54 52.64
C SER A 168 -28.12 -13.19 51.30
N ILE A 169 -28.53 -12.07 50.69
CA ILE A 169 -27.90 -11.53 49.48
C ILE A 169 -26.58 -10.87 49.84
N VAL A 170 -25.48 -11.33 49.25
CA VAL A 170 -24.19 -10.62 49.28
C VAL A 170 -24.09 -9.75 48.03
N TRP A 171 -24.11 -8.43 48.21
CA TRP A 171 -24.15 -7.48 47.08
C TRP A 171 -22.79 -7.27 46.40
N SER A 172 -21.66 -7.39 47.10
CA SER A 172 -20.34 -7.11 46.51
C SER A 172 -19.95 -8.05 45.36
N PRO A 173 -20.23 -9.38 45.37
CA PRO A 173 -20.01 -10.23 44.20
C PRO A 173 -20.96 -9.92 43.03
N ILE A 174 -22.17 -9.39 43.30
CA ILE A 174 -23.13 -8.96 42.26
C ILE A 174 -22.62 -7.68 41.60
N ALA A 175 -22.20 -6.68 42.37
CA ALA A 175 -21.61 -5.45 41.84
C ALA A 175 -20.36 -5.75 41.00
N LEU A 176 -19.47 -6.61 41.49
CA LEU A 176 -18.31 -7.08 40.73
C LEU A 176 -18.71 -7.86 39.47
N THR A 177 -19.79 -8.64 39.50
CA THR A 177 -20.34 -9.30 38.30
C THR A 177 -20.71 -8.27 37.25
N VAL A 178 -21.49 -7.23 37.60
CA VAL A 178 -21.91 -6.18 36.66
C VAL A 178 -20.70 -5.46 36.03
N VAL A 179 -19.68 -5.13 36.83
CA VAL A 179 -18.43 -4.53 36.33
C VAL A 179 -17.70 -5.47 35.36
N LEU A 180 -17.56 -6.75 35.71
CA LEU A 180 -16.90 -7.74 34.85
C LEU A 180 -17.69 -7.99 33.55
N VAL A 181 -19.02 -7.93 33.57
CA VAL A 181 -19.85 -7.99 32.35
C VAL A 181 -19.62 -6.76 31.47
N ALA A 182 -19.55 -5.55 32.04
CA ALA A 182 -19.23 -4.35 31.29
C ALA A 182 -17.86 -4.47 30.60
N VAL A 183 -16.83 -4.92 31.34
CA VAL A 183 -15.48 -5.17 30.80
C VAL A 183 -15.49 -6.26 29.71
N ALA A 184 -16.20 -7.37 29.91
CA ALA A 184 -16.36 -8.41 28.90
C ALA A 184 -17.01 -7.87 27.61
N THR A 185 -18.01 -7.01 27.77
CA THR A 185 -18.79 -6.35 26.70
C THR A 185 -17.95 -5.35 25.90
N LEU A 186 -17.00 -4.67 26.55
CA LEU A 186 -16.01 -3.78 25.93
C LEU A 186 -14.84 -4.53 25.24
N CYS A 187 -14.66 -5.82 25.54
CA CYS A 187 -13.79 -6.71 24.76
C CYS A 187 -14.56 -7.30 23.55
N LYS A 188 -15.78 -7.78 23.77
CA LYS A 188 -16.68 -8.27 22.72
C LYS A 188 -18.14 -8.24 23.15
N GLU A 189 -19.03 -7.92 22.22
CA GLU A 189 -20.49 -7.93 22.35
C GLU A 189 -21.06 -9.16 23.08
N GLN A 190 -20.53 -10.36 22.83
CA GLN A 190 -21.02 -11.60 23.43
C GLN A 190 -20.86 -11.65 24.96
N GLY A 191 -19.99 -10.81 25.56
CA GLY A 191 -19.78 -10.74 27.00
C GLY A 191 -21.05 -10.47 27.81
N VAL A 192 -22.05 -9.79 27.23
CA VAL A 192 -23.34 -9.50 27.90
C VAL A 192 -24.18 -10.74 28.17
N THR A 193 -24.02 -11.80 27.35
CA THR A 193 -24.87 -13.01 27.38
C THR A 193 -24.73 -13.80 28.68
N VAL A 194 -23.64 -13.61 29.42
CA VAL A 194 -23.41 -14.26 30.72
C VAL A 194 -24.44 -13.88 31.78
N ILE A 195 -25.11 -12.73 31.66
CA ILE A 195 -26.18 -12.38 32.59
C ILE A 195 -27.31 -13.40 32.50
N GLY A 196 -27.66 -13.86 31.29
CA GLY A 196 -28.62 -14.96 31.11
C GLY A 196 -28.13 -16.28 31.75
N VAL A 197 -26.83 -16.58 31.65
CA VAL A 197 -26.22 -17.76 32.31
C VAL A 197 -26.31 -17.65 33.84
N CYS A 198 -26.09 -16.45 34.40
CA CYS A 198 -26.27 -16.17 35.83
C CYS A 198 -27.74 -16.30 36.26
N CYS A 199 -28.70 -15.84 35.45
CA CYS A 199 -30.14 -16.02 35.71
C CYS A 199 -30.54 -17.50 35.73
N VAL A 200 -30.09 -18.30 34.76
CA VAL A 200 -30.32 -19.76 34.73
C VAL A 200 -29.70 -20.44 35.94
N TYR A 201 -28.47 -20.07 36.32
CA TYR A 201 -27.82 -20.57 37.53
C TYR A 201 -28.58 -20.24 38.80
N GLU A 202 -29.03 -18.99 38.99
CA GLU A 202 -29.78 -18.61 40.19
C GLU A 202 -31.05 -19.44 40.32
N VAL A 203 -31.88 -19.49 39.28
CA VAL A 203 -33.18 -20.16 39.30
C VAL A 203 -33.03 -21.68 39.45
N PHE A 204 -32.31 -22.34 38.54
CA PHE A 204 -32.33 -23.81 38.43
C PHE A 204 -31.24 -24.51 39.27
N VAL A 205 -30.14 -23.82 39.62
CA VAL A 205 -29.04 -24.42 40.38
C VAL A 205 -29.03 -23.96 41.85
N ALA A 206 -28.98 -22.65 42.08
CA ALA A 206 -28.72 -22.06 43.40
C ALA A 206 -29.95 -22.03 44.32
N GLN A 207 -31.14 -21.84 43.73
CA GLN A 207 -32.43 -22.01 44.39
C GLN A 207 -33.02 -23.40 44.13
N GLY A 208 -32.72 -24.00 42.97
CA GLY A 208 -33.13 -25.38 42.66
C GLY A 208 -34.58 -25.51 42.19
N PHE A 209 -35.17 -24.45 41.65
CA PHE A 209 -36.51 -24.49 41.08
C PHE A 209 -36.56 -25.40 39.85
N THR A 210 -37.66 -26.12 39.68
CA THR A 210 -38.05 -26.80 38.44
C THR A 210 -39.20 -26.05 37.78
N LEU A 211 -39.48 -26.31 36.50
CA LEU A 211 -40.61 -25.68 35.81
C LEU A 211 -41.97 -25.94 36.48
N PRO A 212 -42.31 -27.17 36.93
CA PRO A 212 -43.52 -27.40 37.71
C PRO A 212 -43.57 -26.56 39.00
N LEU A 213 -42.48 -26.52 39.77
CA LEU A 213 -42.43 -25.77 41.03
C LEU A 213 -42.57 -24.25 40.80
N LEU A 214 -42.01 -23.72 39.72
CA LEU A 214 -42.22 -22.33 39.29
C LEU A 214 -43.67 -22.05 38.93
N ALA A 215 -44.31 -22.94 38.16
CA ALA A 215 -45.71 -22.81 37.78
C ALA A 215 -46.64 -22.86 39.00
N ASP A 216 -46.42 -23.80 39.92
CA ASP A 216 -47.19 -23.91 41.17
C ASP A 216 -47.01 -22.67 42.07
N THR A 217 -45.77 -22.18 42.22
CA THR A 217 -45.48 -20.96 42.98
C THR A 217 -46.17 -19.74 42.37
N LEU A 218 -46.14 -19.59 41.03
CA LEU A 218 -46.86 -18.53 40.32
C LEU A 218 -48.38 -18.63 40.50
N LEU A 219 -48.95 -19.84 40.42
CA LEU A 219 -50.38 -20.05 40.65
C LEU A 219 -50.80 -19.76 42.10
N GLN A 220 -49.97 -20.08 43.09
CA GLN A 220 -50.22 -19.77 44.50
C GLN A 220 -50.22 -18.26 44.76
N VAL A 221 -49.25 -17.54 44.19
CA VAL A 221 -49.16 -16.07 44.24
C VAL A 221 -50.37 -15.42 43.56
N ILE A 222 -50.74 -15.84 42.34
CA ILE A 222 -51.91 -15.31 41.62
C ILE A 222 -53.22 -15.58 42.37
N ARG A 223 -53.32 -16.72 43.08
CA ARG A 223 -54.47 -17.07 43.92
C ARG A 223 -54.48 -16.38 45.30
N GLY A 224 -53.47 -15.57 45.61
CA GLY A 224 -53.40 -14.76 46.82
C GLY A 224 -53.42 -15.53 48.14
N LYS A 225 -53.08 -16.82 48.13
CA LYS A 225 -53.22 -17.69 49.32
C LYS A 225 -52.05 -17.62 50.30
N ASP A 226 -50.86 -17.26 49.83
CA ASP A 226 -49.66 -17.10 50.65
C ASP A 226 -48.82 -15.92 50.15
N GLY A 227 -48.11 -15.26 51.05
CA GLY A 227 -47.14 -14.22 50.71
C GLY A 227 -45.88 -14.79 50.04
N PHE A 228 -45.16 -13.97 49.27
CA PHE A 228 -43.92 -14.41 48.60
C PHE A 228 -42.90 -15.01 49.59
N PRO A 229 -42.43 -16.26 49.39
CA PRO A 229 -41.36 -16.83 50.19
C PRO A 229 -40.11 -15.93 50.13
N HIS A 230 -39.46 -15.70 51.27
CA HIS A 230 -38.34 -14.75 51.35
C HIS A 230 -37.20 -15.07 50.34
N ALA A 231 -36.93 -16.36 50.10
CA ALA A 231 -35.97 -16.82 49.08
C ALA A 231 -36.40 -16.47 47.63
N VAL A 232 -37.71 -16.50 47.33
CA VAL A 232 -38.26 -16.09 46.03
C VAL A 232 -38.09 -14.58 45.86
N LEU A 233 -38.43 -13.78 46.87
CA LEU A 233 -38.25 -12.32 46.85
C LEU A 233 -36.77 -11.92 46.65
N GLN A 234 -35.85 -12.56 47.37
CA GLN A 234 -34.41 -12.35 47.17
C GLN A 234 -33.96 -12.71 45.75
N THR A 235 -34.50 -13.79 45.18
CA THR A 235 -34.22 -14.21 43.79
C THR A 235 -34.69 -13.14 42.81
N PHE A 236 -35.91 -12.64 42.96
CA PHE A 236 -36.42 -11.52 42.15
C PHE A 236 -35.54 -10.27 42.26
N LEU A 237 -35.12 -9.87 43.46
CA LEU A 237 -34.24 -8.72 43.66
C LEU A 237 -32.90 -8.85 42.91
N LYS A 238 -32.26 -10.03 42.96
CA LYS A 238 -31.04 -10.29 42.18
C LYS A 238 -31.29 -10.22 40.67
N LEU A 239 -32.36 -10.86 40.20
CA LEU A 239 -32.73 -10.87 38.78
C LEU A 239 -33.06 -9.47 38.26
N ILE A 240 -33.75 -8.64 39.05
CA ILE A 240 -34.04 -7.24 38.72
C ILE A 240 -32.75 -6.44 38.54
N VAL A 241 -31.77 -6.56 39.45
CA VAL A 241 -30.47 -5.87 39.31
C VAL A 241 -29.70 -6.35 38.08
N LEU A 242 -29.72 -7.66 37.78
CA LEU A 242 -29.13 -8.22 36.56
C LEU A 242 -29.81 -7.72 35.28
N VAL A 243 -31.14 -7.67 35.24
CA VAL A 243 -31.89 -7.20 34.07
C VAL A 243 -31.72 -5.69 33.86
N ILE A 244 -31.82 -4.87 34.92
CA ILE A 244 -31.62 -3.41 34.82
C ILE A 244 -30.19 -3.09 34.37
N SER A 245 -29.17 -3.75 34.92
CA SER A 245 -27.78 -3.55 34.48
C SER A 245 -27.55 -4.01 33.03
N THR A 246 -28.21 -5.09 32.58
CA THR A 246 -28.21 -5.49 31.16
C THR A 246 -28.80 -4.40 30.27
N LEU A 247 -29.99 -3.90 30.61
CA LEU A 247 -30.69 -2.87 29.84
C LEU A 247 -29.85 -1.59 29.74
N LEU A 248 -29.25 -1.14 30.84
CA LEU A 248 -28.35 0.01 30.86
C LEU A 248 -27.12 -0.20 29.94
N LEU A 249 -26.45 -1.36 30.02
CA LEU A 249 -25.31 -1.67 29.14
C LEU A 249 -25.71 -1.73 27.66
N VAL A 250 -26.89 -2.28 27.34
CA VAL A 250 -27.42 -2.31 25.97
C VAL A 250 -27.76 -0.90 25.48
N ILE A 251 -28.41 -0.07 26.29
CA ILE A 251 -28.73 1.33 25.93
C ILE A 251 -27.46 2.12 25.63
N VAL A 252 -26.46 2.07 26.52
CA VAL A 252 -25.16 2.74 26.29
C VAL A 252 -24.49 2.22 25.02
N ARG A 253 -24.51 0.90 24.77
CA ARG A 253 -23.92 0.32 23.56
C ARG A 253 -24.63 0.78 22.28
N VAL A 254 -25.97 0.84 22.29
CA VAL A 254 -26.77 1.31 21.15
C VAL A 254 -26.52 2.79 20.86
N GLN A 255 -26.38 3.62 21.90
CA GLN A 255 -26.00 5.04 21.77
C GLN A 255 -24.60 5.21 21.15
N VAL A 256 -23.61 4.44 21.59
CA VAL A 256 -22.24 4.46 21.02
C VAL A 256 -22.25 4.06 19.53
N ILE A 257 -23.07 3.07 19.16
CA ILE A 257 -23.24 2.58 17.78
C ILE A 257 -24.16 3.49 16.94
N GLN A 258 -24.65 4.60 17.51
CA GLN A 258 -25.52 5.59 16.86
C GLN A 258 -26.85 4.99 16.32
N SER A 259 -27.32 3.90 16.93
CA SER A 259 -28.53 3.16 16.54
C SER A 259 -28.58 2.67 15.08
N GLN A 260 -27.42 2.57 14.40
CA GLN A 260 -27.34 2.07 13.03
C GLN A 260 -26.84 0.62 12.99
N LEU A 261 -27.48 -0.21 12.18
CA LEU A 261 -26.99 -1.55 11.86
C LEU A 261 -26.07 -1.49 10.63
N PRO A 262 -25.00 -2.29 10.58
CA PRO A 262 -24.18 -2.44 9.37
C PRO A 262 -25.02 -3.00 8.21
N VAL A 263 -24.77 -2.48 7.01
CA VAL A 263 -25.42 -2.93 5.77
C VAL A 263 -24.58 -4.03 5.14
N PHE A 264 -25.12 -5.24 5.07
CA PHE A 264 -24.48 -6.41 4.45
C PHE A 264 -24.92 -6.57 2.99
N THR A 265 -24.05 -7.14 2.16
CA THR A 265 -24.38 -7.47 0.76
C THR A 265 -25.08 -8.84 0.68
N ARG A 266 -25.73 -9.12 -0.46
CA ARG A 266 -26.29 -10.46 -0.77
C ARG A 266 -25.24 -11.57 -0.72
N PHE A 267 -23.97 -11.22 -0.88
CA PHE A 267 -22.85 -12.14 -0.97
C PHE A 267 -22.32 -12.53 0.43
N ASP A 268 -22.46 -11.65 1.43
CA ASP A 268 -22.01 -11.92 2.80
C ASP A 268 -22.92 -12.96 3.49
N ASN A 269 -24.23 -12.85 3.26
CA ASN A 269 -25.23 -13.79 3.75
C ASN A 269 -26.41 -13.90 2.76
N PRO A 270 -26.38 -14.86 1.80
CA PRO A 270 -27.44 -15.02 0.81
C PRO A 270 -28.82 -15.33 1.42
N ALA A 271 -28.85 -16.04 2.57
CA ALA A 271 -30.10 -16.39 3.23
C ALA A 271 -30.81 -15.14 3.81
N ALA A 272 -30.07 -14.14 4.29
CA ALA A 272 -30.66 -12.92 4.85
C ALA A 272 -31.52 -12.13 3.85
N VAL A 273 -31.11 -12.10 2.58
CA VAL A 273 -31.84 -11.41 1.49
C VAL A 273 -32.83 -12.32 0.75
N SER A 274 -32.87 -13.61 1.07
CA SER A 274 -33.75 -14.59 0.42
C SER A 274 -35.22 -14.44 0.88
N PRO A 275 -36.19 -14.82 0.01
CA PRO A 275 -37.60 -14.80 0.39
C PRO A 275 -37.94 -15.86 1.45
N THR A 276 -39.06 -15.67 2.13
CA THR A 276 -39.73 -16.71 2.94
C THR A 276 -40.28 -17.79 1.99
N PRO A 277 -40.16 -19.10 2.27
CA PRO A 277 -39.62 -19.72 3.49
C PRO A 277 -38.11 -19.99 3.47
N ALA A 278 -37.44 -19.81 2.32
CA ALA A 278 -36.04 -20.22 2.12
C ALA A 278 -35.08 -19.62 3.15
N ARG A 279 -35.26 -18.34 3.51
CA ARG A 279 -34.51 -17.68 4.58
C ARG A 279 -34.63 -18.40 5.93
N GLN A 280 -35.85 -18.65 6.39
CA GLN A 280 -36.11 -19.25 7.71
C GLN A 280 -35.66 -20.71 7.75
N LEU A 281 -35.91 -21.49 6.70
CA LEU A 281 -35.44 -22.87 6.58
C LEU A 281 -33.91 -22.93 6.63
N THR A 282 -33.23 -22.07 5.85
CA THR A 282 -31.76 -22.01 5.85
C THR A 282 -31.23 -21.60 7.22
N PHE A 283 -31.74 -20.52 7.85
CA PHE A 283 -31.30 -20.09 9.18
C PHE A 283 -31.47 -21.17 10.25
N ASN A 284 -32.56 -21.95 10.22
CA ASN A 284 -32.74 -23.07 11.14
C ASN A 284 -31.78 -24.23 10.85
N TYR A 285 -31.44 -24.48 9.57
CA TYR A 285 -30.43 -25.48 9.17
C TYR A 285 -28.98 -25.06 9.49
N LEU A 286 -28.68 -23.77 9.64
CA LEU A 286 -27.36 -23.34 10.12
C LEU A 286 -27.06 -23.80 11.55
N LEU A 287 -28.09 -24.05 12.38
CA LEU A 287 -27.92 -24.54 13.76
C LEU A 287 -27.31 -25.96 13.82
N PRO A 288 -27.87 -27.01 13.16
CA PRO A 288 -27.22 -28.31 13.11
C PRO A 288 -25.87 -28.29 12.39
N VAL A 289 -25.62 -27.38 11.44
CA VAL A 289 -24.28 -27.21 10.84
C VAL A 289 -23.27 -26.73 11.90
N ASN A 290 -23.60 -25.72 12.70
CA ASN A 290 -22.75 -25.26 13.80
C ASN A 290 -22.55 -26.35 14.87
N ALA A 291 -23.58 -27.14 15.17
CA ALA A 291 -23.46 -28.29 16.08
C ALA A 291 -22.58 -29.42 15.49
N TRP A 292 -22.64 -29.64 14.17
CA TRP A 292 -21.79 -30.59 13.47
C TRP A 292 -20.31 -30.19 13.52
N LEU A 293 -19.99 -28.90 13.41
CA LEU A 293 -18.62 -28.39 13.57
C LEU A 293 -18.05 -28.61 14.99
N LEU A 294 -18.90 -28.70 16.02
CA LEU A 294 -18.50 -29.10 17.37
C LEU A 294 -18.30 -30.62 17.49
N LEU A 295 -19.19 -31.42 16.89
CA LEU A 295 -19.12 -32.89 16.96
C LEU A 295 -18.00 -33.49 16.09
N ASN A 296 -17.79 -32.91 14.92
CA ASN A 296 -16.84 -33.35 13.92
C ASN A 296 -16.19 -32.12 13.24
N PRO A 297 -15.15 -31.52 13.85
CA PRO A 297 -14.40 -30.41 13.27
C PRO A 297 -13.48 -30.90 12.14
N SER A 298 -14.03 -31.61 11.16
CA SER A 298 -13.31 -32.15 9.99
C SER A 298 -13.07 -31.06 8.94
N GLU A 299 -14.12 -30.31 8.62
CA GLU A 299 -14.19 -29.33 7.54
C GLU A 299 -14.19 -27.91 8.11
N LEU A 300 -13.01 -27.44 8.53
CA LEU A 300 -12.81 -26.09 9.05
C LEU A 300 -12.41 -25.12 7.92
N CYS A 301 -13.05 -23.96 7.84
CA CYS A 301 -12.90 -22.94 6.82
C CYS A 301 -12.94 -21.53 7.45
N CYS A 302 -12.02 -20.65 7.04
CA CYS A 302 -11.94 -19.27 7.55
C CYS A 302 -13.04 -18.34 6.99
N ASP A 303 -13.76 -18.75 5.95
CA ASP A 303 -14.82 -17.95 5.32
C ASP A 303 -15.95 -18.83 4.76
N TRP A 304 -17.17 -18.61 5.25
CA TRP A 304 -18.39 -19.33 4.86
C TRP A 304 -19.40 -18.44 4.08
N THR A 305 -18.98 -17.26 3.60
CA THR A 305 -19.80 -16.35 2.76
C THR A 305 -20.15 -16.96 1.40
N MET A 306 -20.85 -16.22 0.53
CA MET A 306 -21.30 -16.69 -0.80
C MET A 306 -22.20 -17.94 -0.69
N GLY A 307 -22.36 -18.68 -1.78
CA GLY A 307 -23.13 -19.93 -1.84
C GLY A 307 -22.47 -21.14 -1.17
N THR A 308 -21.65 -20.95 -0.12
CA THR A 308 -20.93 -22.04 0.58
C THR A 308 -21.88 -23.10 1.13
N ILE A 309 -22.95 -22.65 1.79
CA ILE A 309 -24.05 -23.50 2.24
C ILE A 309 -25.23 -23.16 1.33
N PRO A 310 -25.65 -24.07 0.42
CA PRO A 310 -26.78 -23.83 -0.46
C PRO A 310 -28.05 -23.54 0.33
N LEU A 311 -28.90 -22.65 -0.19
CA LEU A 311 -30.18 -22.33 0.45
C LEU A 311 -31.06 -23.58 0.60
N VAL A 312 -31.82 -23.64 1.69
CA VAL A 312 -32.85 -24.66 1.92
C VAL A 312 -34.19 -24.06 1.47
N GLU A 313 -34.60 -24.31 0.23
CA GLU A 313 -35.73 -23.60 -0.38
C GLU A 313 -37.09 -24.25 -0.10
N SER A 314 -37.12 -25.53 0.28
CA SER A 314 -38.34 -26.33 0.46
C SER A 314 -38.37 -27.03 1.82
N PHE A 315 -39.58 -27.20 2.37
CA PHE A 315 -39.82 -28.02 3.57
C PHE A 315 -39.50 -29.50 3.35
N LEU A 316 -39.55 -29.98 2.10
CA LEU A 316 -39.24 -31.37 1.73
C LEU A 316 -37.74 -31.65 1.55
N ASP A 317 -36.88 -30.66 1.74
CA ASP A 317 -35.42 -30.85 1.70
C ASP A 317 -34.97 -31.78 2.83
N VAL A 318 -34.20 -32.82 2.49
CA VAL A 318 -33.67 -33.82 3.43
C VAL A 318 -32.87 -33.19 4.57
N ARG A 319 -32.25 -32.02 4.33
CA ARG A 319 -31.51 -31.25 5.34
C ARG A 319 -32.37 -30.80 6.52
N ASN A 320 -33.69 -30.65 6.33
CA ASN A 320 -34.62 -30.36 7.43
C ASN A 320 -34.71 -31.50 8.45
N LEU A 321 -34.36 -32.75 8.08
CA LEU A 321 -34.27 -33.85 9.06
C LEU A 321 -33.18 -33.59 10.10
N ALA A 322 -32.05 -32.99 9.71
CA ALA A 322 -30.99 -32.60 10.65
C ALA A 322 -31.48 -31.48 11.60
N THR A 323 -32.25 -30.52 11.07
CA THR A 323 -32.89 -29.45 11.85
C THR A 323 -33.88 -30.02 12.87
N LEU A 324 -34.76 -30.92 12.45
CA LEU A 324 -35.72 -31.60 13.32
C LEU A 324 -35.02 -32.45 14.38
N ALA A 325 -33.99 -33.21 14.02
CA ALA A 325 -33.20 -34.02 14.96
C ALA A 325 -32.49 -33.14 16.00
N PHE A 326 -31.87 -32.03 15.57
CA PHE A 326 -31.21 -31.07 16.46
C PHE A 326 -32.16 -30.46 17.48
N TYR A 327 -33.30 -29.93 17.03
CA TYR A 327 -34.32 -29.39 17.95
C TYR A 327 -34.92 -30.47 18.86
N SER A 328 -35.11 -31.69 18.37
CA SER A 328 -35.62 -32.80 19.18
C SER A 328 -34.66 -33.17 20.31
N VAL A 329 -33.36 -33.30 20.03
CA VAL A 329 -32.32 -33.57 21.04
C VAL A 329 -32.23 -32.41 22.04
N LEU A 330 -32.22 -31.17 21.54
CA LEU A 330 -32.16 -29.97 22.39
C LEU A 330 -33.38 -29.87 23.32
N ALA A 331 -34.58 -30.13 22.80
CA ALA A 331 -35.83 -30.12 23.58
C ALA A 331 -35.87 -31.24 24.61
N LEU A 332 -35.45 -32.47 24.27
CA LEU A 332 -35.38 -33.60 25.22
C LEU A 332 -34.43 -33.30 26.38
N LEU A 333 -33.23 -32.79 26.09
CA LEU A 333 -32.26 -32.38 27.12
C LEU A 333 -32.78 -31.23 27.98
N ALA A 334 -33.43 -30.23 27.37
CA ALA A 334 -34.03 -29.11 28.08
C ALA A 334 -35.14 -29.59 29.03
N LEU A 335 -36.14 -30.32 28.52
CA LEU A 335 -37.25 -30.88 29.30
C LEU A 335 -36.74 -31.73 30.48
N GLN A 336 -35.83 -32.67 30.22
CA GLN A 336 -35.24 -33.51 31.27
C GLN A 336 -34.51 -32.65 32.33
N SER A 337 -33.81 -31.60 31.92
CA SER A 337 -33.06 -30.74 32.84
C SER A 337 -33.93 -29.77 33.64
N LEU A 338 -35.11 -29.40 33.13
CA LEU A 338 -36.03 -28.42 33.72
C LEU A 338 -37.08 -29.05 34.64
N TRP A 339 -37.39 -30.35 34.48
CA TRP A 339 -38.32 -31.10 35.34
C TRP A 339 -37.67 -31.79 36.54
N HIS A 340 -36.35 -32.07 36.50
CA HIS A 340 -35.67 -32.86 37.54
C HIS A 340 -34.63 -32.04 38.32
N THR A 341 -34.52 -32.29 39.63
CA THR A 341 -33.62 -31.56 40.55
C THR A 341 -32.24 -32.21 40.74
N HIS A 342 -32.01 -33.41 40.19
CA HIS A 342 -30.78 -34.17 40.37
C HIS A 342 -29.54 -33.45 39.79
N GLN A 343 -28.36 -33.73 40.32
CA GLN A 343 -27.11 -33.05 39.92
C GLN A 343 -26.81 -33.16 38.41
N SER A 344 -27.20 -34.26 37.77
CA SER A 344 -27.08 -34.43 36.30
C SER A 344 -27.94 -33.42 35.55
N ALA A 345 -29.19 -33.19 35.98
CA ALA A 345 -30.09 -32.20 35.37
C ALA A 345 -29.54 -30.78 35.54
N LYS A 346 -29.06 -30.43 36.74
CA LYS A 346 -28.36 -29.15 37.02
C LYS A 346 -27.12 -28.94 36.16
N THR A 347 -26.39 -30.01 35.84
CA THR A 347 -25.24 -29.97 34.93
C THR A 347 -25.67 -29.75 33.49
N VAL A 348 -26.71 -30.46 33.02
CA VAL A 348 -27.25 -30.32 31.66
C VAL A 348 -27.82 -28.93 31.42
N ILE A 349 -28.66 -28.37 32.31
CA ILE A 349 -29.23 -27.02 32.10
C ILE A 349 -28.14 -25.93 32.02
N MET A 350 -27.08 -26.05 32.82
CA MET A 350 -25.94 -25.11 32.77
C MET A 350 -25.07 -25.29 31.52
N ALA A 351 -24.92 -26.53 31.05
CA ALA A 351 -24.21 -26.81 29.82
C ALA A 351 -25.00 -26.30 28.60
N LEU A 352 -26.33 -26.47 28.60
CA LEU A 352 -27.24 -25.89 27.60
C LEU A 352 -27.22 -24.35 27.65
N SER A 353 -27.20 -23.72 28.83
CA SER A 353 -27.19 -22.25 28.92
C SER A 353 -25.88 -21.65 28.40
N LEU A 354 -24.74 -22.27 28.68
CA LEU A 354 -23.43 -21.89 28.12
C LEU A 354 -23.31 -22.18 26.61
N MET A 355 -24.04 -23.16 26.08
CA MET A 355 -24.05 -23.49 24.65
C MET A 355 -24.97 -22.55 23.86
N VAL A 356 -26.18 -22.29 24.36
CA VAL A 356 -27.23 -21.56 23.62
C VAL A 356 -27.11 -20.05 23.80
N LEU A 357 -27.04 -19.53 25.04
CA LEU A 357 -27.17 -18.08 25.28
C LEU A 357 -26.04 -17.25 24.64
N PRO A 358 -24.75 -17.67 24.67
CA PRO A 358 -23.68 -16.99 23.96
C PRO A 358 -23.75 -17.13 22.43
N PHE A 359 -24.49 -18.12 21.90
CA PHE A 359 -24.66 -18.31 20.46
C PHE A 359 -25.84 -17.50 19.88
N VAL A 360 -26.89 -17.24 20.67
CA VAL A 360 -28.11 -16.53 20.21
C VAL A 360 -27.82 -15.26 19.40
N PRO A 361 -26.93 -14.34 19.81
CA PRO A 361 -26.65 -13.12 19.03
C PRO A 361 -25.94 -13.36 17.68
N ALA A 362 -25.38 -14.55 17.46
CA ALA A 362 -24.73 -14.96 16.20
C ALA A 362 -25.61 -15.92 15.36
N SER A 363 -26.77 -16.33 15.87
CA SER A 363 -27.58 -17.44 15.32
C SER A 363 -28.37 -17.13 14.04
N ASN A 364 -28.38 -15.88 13.57
CA ASN A 364 -29.27 -15.36 12.51
C ASN A 364 -30.80 -15.43 12.81
N LEU A 365 -31.23 -16.00 13.94
CA LEU A 365 -32.66 -16.23 14.22
C LEU A 365 -33.47 -14.96 14.52
N PHE A 366 -32.89 -14.01 15.27
CA PHE A 366 -33.59 -12.79 15.72
C PHE A 366 -33.29 -11.58 14.84
N PHE A 367 -32.10 -11.52 14.25
CA PHE A 367 -31.65 -10.50 13.32
C PHE A 367 -30.61 -11.10 12.38
N PRO A 368 -30.54 -10.66 11.11
CA PRO A 368 -29.55 -11.15 10.17
C PRO A 368 -28.15 -10.66 10.55
N VAL A 369 -27.17 -11.55 10.45
CA VAL A 369 -25.76 -11.31 10.74
C VAL A 369 -24.96 -11.39 9.44
N GLY A 370 -23.88 -10.62 9.32
CA GLY A 370 -23.05 -10.52 8.12
C GLY A 370 -22.19 -11.75 7.77
N PHE A 371 -22.44 -12.90 8.40
CA PHE A 371 -21.80 -14.17 8.06
C PHE A 371 -22.81 -15.31 8.16
N VAL A 372 -22.57 -16.35 7.35
CA VAL A 372 -23.38 -17.59 7.36
C VAL A 372 -22.95 -18.49 8.53
N VAL A 373 -21.65 -18.76 8.66
CA VAL A 373 -21.02 -19.49 9.76
C VAL A 373 -19.67 -18.84 10.07
N ALA A 374 -19.24 -18.87 11.35
CA ALA A 374 -17.91 -18.45 11.78
C ALA A 374 -17.46 -19.35 12.94
N GLU A 375 -16.22 -19.85 12.94
CA GLU A 375 -15.76 -20.84 13.93
C GLU A 375 -15.55 -20.17 15.29
N ARG A 376 -14.99 -18.94 15.27
CA ARG A 376 -14.76 -18.09 16.45
C ARG A 376 -15.98 -17.93 17.35
N VAL A 377 -17.21 -17.82 16.80
CA VAL A 377 -18.41 -17.64 17.63
C VAL A 377 -18.82 -18.90 18.39
N LEU A 378 -18.26 -20.07 18.04
CA LEU A 378 -18.44 -21.32 18.78
C LEU A 378 -17.46 -21.48 19.95
N TYR A 379 -16.53 -20.54 20.16
CA TYR A 379 -15.55 -20.61 21.24
C TYR A 379 -16.22 -20.71 22.63
N VAL A 380 -17.10 -19.77 23.01
CA VAL A 380 -17.85 -19.87 24.28
C VAL A 380 -18.89 -21.00 24.26
N PRO A 381 -19.74 -21.17 23.21
CA PRO A 381 -20.68 -22.29 23.10
C PRO A 381 -20.06 -23.68 23.30
N SER A 382 -18.81 -23.89 22.84
CA SER A 382 -18.09 -25.15 23.00
C SER A 382 -17.80 -25.50 24.48
N MET A 383 -17.82 -24.52 25.41
CA MET A 383 -17.74 -24.78 26.85
C MET A 383 -18.95 -25.58 27.34
N GLY A 384 -20.15 -25.22 26.86
CA GLY A 384 -21.39 -25.95 27.12
C GLY A 384 -21.35 -27.36 26.50
N PHE A 385 -20.89 -27.47 25.25
CA PHE A 385 -20.65 -28.76 24.59
C PHE A 385 -19.69 -29.66 25.38
N CYS A 386 -18.53 -29.16 25.80
CA CYS A 386 -17.54 -29.92 26.57
C CYS A 386 -18.09 -30.38 27.94
N LEU A 387 -18.94 -29.58 28.58
CA LEU A 387 -19.66 -29.98 29.80
C LEU A 387 -20.67 -31.11 29.54
N LEU A 388 -21.44 -31.06 28.44
CA LEU A 388 -22.35 -32.14 28.04
C LEU A 388 -21.58 -33.43 27.74
N VAL A 389 -20.50 -33.37 26.97
CA VAL A 389 -19.66 -34.53 26.63
C VAL A 389 -19.05 -35.15 27.89
N ALA A 390 -18.56 -34.34 28.84
CA ALA A 390 -18.02 -34.85 30.10
C ALA A 390 -19.10 -35.44 31.03
N GLN A 391 -20.32 -34.90 31.03
CA GLN A 391 -21.45 -35.47 31.76
C GLN A 391 -21.92 -36.80 31.12
N GLY A 392 -21.93 -36.91 29.79
CA GLY A 392 -22.17 -38.16 29.07
C GLY A 392 -21.09 -39.21 29.34
N PHE A 393 -19.82 -38.82 29.29
CA PHE A 393 -18.69 -39.67 29.66
C PHE A 393 -18.82 -40.22 31.08
N ARG A 394 -19.19 -39.37 32.05
CA ARG A 394 -19.48 -39.78 33.44
C ARG A 394 -20.61 -40.81 33.51
N ALA A 395 -21.68 -40.61 32.74
CA ALA A 395 -22.87 -41.47 32.70
C ALA A 395 -22.69 -42.80 31.92
N VAL A 396 -21.56 -42.99 31.22
CA VAL A 396 -21.20 -44.27 30.58
C VAL A 396 -20.08 -45.00 31.34
N CYS A 397 -19.20 -44.25 32.02
CA CYS A 397 -18.00 -44.75 32.71
C CYS A 397 -18.28 -45.45 34.06
N HIS A 398 -19.24 -46.39 34.12
CA HIS A 398 -19.73 -46.96 35.38
C HIS A 398 -18.85 -48.07 36.00
N SER A 399 -18.40 -49.09 35.25
CA SER A 399 -17.40 -50.07 35.74
C SER A 399 -16.87 -50.98 34.61
N GLY A 400 -15.98 -51.92 34.96
CA GLY A 400 -15.55 -53.03 34.08
C GLY A 400 -14.88 -52.62 32.77
N ASN A 401 -15.14 -53.39 31.71
CA ASN A 401 -14.59 -53.15 30.37
C ASN A 401 -15.11 -51.84 29.76
N VAL A 402 -16.36 -51.46 30.02
CA VAL A 402 -16.94 -50.19 29.52
C VAL A 402 -16.12 -49.01 29.99
N LYS A 403 -15.72 -48.96 31.27
CA LYS A 403 -14.82 -47.91 31.79
C LYS A 403 -13.50 -47.85 31.02
N ARG A 404 -12.86 -48.99 30.73
CA ARG A 404 -11.60 -49.02 29.94
C ARG A 404 -11.82 -48.50 28.52
N ILE A 405 -12.88 -48.96 27.85
CA ILE A 405 -13.24 -48.53 26.48
C ILE A 405 -13.53 -47.04 26.44
N SER A 406 -14.35 -46.49 27.36
CA SER A 406 -14.62 -45.06 27.43
C SER A 406 -13.36 -44.22 27.61
N TRP A 407 -12.41 -44.66 28.45
CA TRP A 407 -11.12 -43.99 28.61
C TRP A 407 -10.24 -44.06 27.35
N LEU A 408 -10.22 -45.19 26.65
CA LEU A 408 -9.50 -45.32 25.37
C LEU A 408 -10.11 -44.41 24.29
N CYS A 409 -11.44 -44.40 24.14
CA CYS A 409 -12.14 -43.52 23.21
C CYS A 409 -11.91 -42.04 23.54
N MET A 410 -11.94 -41.66 24.84
CA MET A 410 -11.66 -40.28 25.26
C MET A 410 -10.20 -39.88 25.03
N ALA A 411 -9.25 -40.78 25.28
CA ALA A 411 -7.84 -40.53 24.99
C ALA A 411 -7.61 -40.36 23.48
N LEU A 412 -8.21 -41.21 22.64
CA LEU A 412 -8.17 -41.10 21.18
C LEU A 412 -8.80 -39.79 20.69
N LEU A 413 -9.94 -39.38 21.26
CA LEU A 413 -10.59 -38.11 20.94
C LEU A 413 -9.67 -36.92 21.27
N LEU A 414 -9.09 -36.90 22.47
CA LEU A 414 -8.18 -35.83 22.89
C LEU A 414 -6.91 -35.76 22.03
N VAL A 415 -6.31 -36.90 21.69
CA VAL A 415 -5.11 -36.95 20.83
C VAL A 415 -5.44 -36.53 19.40
N THR A 416 -6.52 -37.03 18.81
CA THR A 416 -6.92 -36.64 17.44
C THR A 416 -7.28 -35.15 17.35
N HIS A 417 -7.93 -34.60 18.37
CA HIS A 417 -8.20 -33.16 18.47
C HIS A 417 -6.90 -32.36 18.63
N ALA A 418 -6.00 -32.73 19.54
CA ALA A 418 -4.72 -32.06 19.73
C ALA A 418 -3.86 -32.06 18.45
N VAL A 419 -3.71 -33.21 17.78
CA VAL A 419 -2.98 -33.32 16.51
C VAL A 419 -3.65 -32.49 15.41
N LYS A 420 -4.99 -32.47 15.35
CA LYS A 420 -5.69 -31.65 14.37
C LYS A 420 -5.53 -30.15 14.62
N THR A 421 -5.62 -29.70 15.86
CA THR A 421 -5.37 -28.31 16.27
C THR A 421 -3.95 -27.88 15.92
N PHE A 422 -2.95 -28.70 16.28
CA PHE A 422 -1.55 -28.47 15.91
C PHE A 422 -1.38 -28.33 14.38
N ASN A 423 -1.97 -29.23 13.59
CA ASN A 423 -1.89 -29.15 12.14
C ASN A 423 -2.65 -27.93 11.55
N ARG A 424 -3.82 -27.58 12.11
CA ARG A 424 -4.67 -26.45 11.67
C ARG A 424 -3.98 -25.10 11.89
N ASN A 425 -3.08 -24.97 12.87
CA ASN A 425 -2.33 -23.72 13.09
C ASN A 425 -1.48 -23.33 11.87
N TRP A 426 -0.93 -24.30 11.13
CA TRP A 426 -0.13 -24.03 9.93
C TRP A 426 -0.95 -23.44 8.78
N ASP A 427 -2.27 -23.62 8.77
CA ASP A 427 -3.09 -22.92 7.77
C ASP A 427 -3.00 -21.40 7.95
N TRP A 428 -2.81 -20.90 9.18
CA TRP A 428 -2.64 -19.47 9.50
C TRP A 428 -1.22 -18.92 9.28
N GLU A 429 -0.29 -19.71 8.74
CA GLU A 429 1.10 -19.28 8.52
C GLU A 429 1.20 -18.03 7.62
N SER A 430 0.41 -18.02 6.54
CA SER A 430 0.34 -16.95 5.54
C SER A 430 -1.08 -16.83 4.95
N GLU A 431 -1.38 -15.71 4.28
CA GLU A 431 -2.65 -15.56 3.54
C GLU A 431 -2.84 -16.69 2.51
N TYR A 432 -1.76 -17.06 1.81
CA TYR A 432 -1.78 -18.13 0.82
C TYR A 432 -2.15 -19.48 1.43
N THR A 433 -1.55 -19.88 2.55
CA THR A 433 -1.88 -21.14 3.24
C THR A 433 -3.31 -21.12 3.76
N LEU A 434 -3.77 -19.99 4.31
CA LEU A 434 -5.08 -19.87 4.93
C LEU A 434 -6.20 -20.04 3.91
N PHE A 435 -6.17 -19.25 2.83
CA PHE A 435 -7.18 -19.32 1.79
C PHE A 435 -7.06 -20.61 0.95
N THR A 436 -5.86 -21.16 0.77
CA THR A 436 -5.69 -22.48 0.12
C THR A 436 -6.25 -23.61 1.00
N SER A 437 -6.19 -23.50 2.34
CA SER A 437 -6.85 -24.44 3.25
C SER A 437 -8.37 -24.38 3.10
N ALA A 438 -8.92 -23.16 3.03
CA ALA A 438 -10.34 -22.91 2.89
C ALA A 438 -10.92 -23.45 1.58
N LEU A 439 -10.19 -23.31 0.45
CA LEU A 439 -10.56 -23.89 -0.84
C LEU A 439 -10.59 -25.43 -0.87
N LYS A 440 -9.98 -26.13 0.10
CA LYS A 440 -10.11 -27.60 0.21
C LYS A 440 -11.51 -27.99 0.66
N VAL A 441 -12.10 -27.20 1.56
CA VAL A 441 -13.48 -27.35 2.07
C VAL A 441 -14.49 -26.76 1.08
N ASN A 442 -14.20 -25.59 0.55
CA ASN A 442 -15.18 -24.74 -0.11
C ASN A 442 -14.70 -24.23 -1.47
N LYS A 443 -15.06 -24.94 -2.54
CA LYS A 443 -14.70 -24.59 -3.92
C LYS A 443 -15.71 -23.67 -4.61
N ASN A 444 -16.89 -23.48 -4.03
CA ASN A 444 -17.99 -22.70 -4.60
C ASN A 444 -18.00 -21.23 -4.12
N ASN A 445 -16.95 -20.79 -3.42
CA ASN A 445 -16.81 -19.43 -2.95
C ASN A 445 -15.76 -18.67 -3.79
N ALA A 446 -16.22 -17.81 -4.69
CA ALA A 446 -15.36 -16.97 -5.55
C ALA A 446 -14.44 -16.02 -4.75
N LYS A 447 -14.86 -15.57 -3.56
CA LYS A 447 -14.03 -14.73 -2.67
C LYS A 447 -12.77 -15.46 -2.22
N LEU A 448 -12.85 -16.75 -1.91
CA LEU A 448 -11.67 -17.57 -1.57
C LEU A 448 -10.72 -17.73 -2.77
N TRP A 449 -11.25 -17.94 -3.98
CA TRP A 449 -10.44 -17.98 -5.20
C TRP A 449 -9.75 -16.63 -5.46
N ASN A 450 -10.47 -15.51 -5.35
CA ASN A 450 -9.89 -14.17 -5.44
C ASN A 450 -8.79 -13.94 -4.38
N ASN A 451 -9.02 -14.34 -3.13
CA ASN A 451 -8.06 -14.14 -2.05
C ASN A 451 -6.76 -14.96 -2.24
N VAL A 452 -6.83 -16.20 -2.74
CA VAL A 452 -5.61 -16.94 -3.14
C VAL A 452 -4.91 -16.26 -4.33
N GLY A 453 -5.67 -15.72 -5.29
CA GLY A 453 -5.14 -14.89 -6.37
C GLY A 453 -4.35 -13.69 -5.85
N HIS A 454 -4.92 -12.92 -4.91
CA HIS A 454 -4.24 -11.77 -4.28
C HIS A 454 -2.99 -12.18 -3.51
N ALA A 455 -3.05 -13.26 -2.73
CA ALA A 455 -1.87 -13.77 -2.02
C ALA A 455 -0.73 -14.19 -2.97
N LEU A 456 -1.05 -14.62 -4.19
CA LEU A 456 -0.09 -14.91 -5.26
C LEU A 456 0.40 -13.65 -5.99
N GLU A 457 -0.45 -12.63 -6.20
CA GLU A 457 -0.02 -11.33 -6.75
C GLU A 457 0.93 -10.60 -5.79
N ASN A 458 0.70 -10.68 -4.47
CA ASN A 458 1.60 -10.15 -3.44
C ASN A 458 2.98 -10.85 -3.44
N GLN A 459 3.09 -12.02 -4.06
CA GLN A 459 4.34 -12.76 -4.30
C GLN A 459 4.87 -12.55 -5.74
N ASN A 460 4.34 -11.57 -6.47
CA ASN A 460 4.60 -11.28 -7.89
C ASN A 460 4.36 -12.48 -8.84
N ASN A 461 3.56 -13.47 -8.42
CA ASN A 461 3.29 -14.70 -9.17
C ASN A 461 2.01 -14.56 -10.02
N TYR A 462 2.01 -13.57 -10.92
CA TYR A 462 0.83 -13.19 -11.71
C TYR A 462 0.28 -14.34 -12.58
N GLU A 463 1.14 -15.19 -13.15
CA GLU A 463 0.72 -16.38 -13.93
C GLU A 463 -0.11 -17.38 -13.12
N ARG A 464 0.27 -17.66 -11.86
CA ARG A 464 -0.53 -18.52 -10.99
C ARG A 464 -1.77 -17.77 -10.51
N ALA A 465 -1.63 -16.51 -10.09
CA ALA A 465 -2.75 -15.69 -9.62
C ALA A 465 -3.89 -15.61 -10.64
N LEU A 466 -3.56 -15.39 -11.91
CA LEU A 466 -4.50 -15.34 -13.04
C LEU A 466 -5.38 -16.60 -13.11
N ARG A 467 -4.81 -17.80 -12.87
CA ARG A 467 -5.59 -19.05 -12.88
C ARG A 467 -6.62 -19.09 -11.75
N TYR A 468 -6.30 -18.55 -10.58
CA TYR A 468 -7.23 -18.46 -9.45
C TYR A 468 -8.33 -17.40 -9.72
N PHE A 469 -7.98 -16.23 -10.26
CA PHE A 469 -8.98 -15.23 -10.64
C PHE A 469 -9.91 -15.69 -11.77
N LEU A 470 -9.38 -16.37 -12.80
CA LEU A 470 -10.20 -17.01 -13.84
C LEU A 470 -11.10 -18.11 -13.28
N GLN A 471 -10.68 -18.80 -12.22
CA GLN A 471 -11.56 -19.76 -11.53
C GLN A 471 -12.63 -19.05 -10.68
N ALA A 472 -12.31 -17.90 -10.07
CA ALA A 472 -13.28 -17.06 -9.38
C ALA A 472 -14.40 -16.59 -10.33
N THR A 473 -14.06 -16.09 -11.53
CA THR A 473 -15.05 -15.68 -12.54
C THR A 473 -15.88 -16.83 -13.10
N ARG A 474 -15.38 -18.07 -13.07
CA ARG A 474 -16.18 -19.27 -13.41
C ARG A 474 -17.15 -19.67 -12.31
N VAL A 475 -16.75 -19.51 -11.04
CA VAL A 475 -17.58 -19.82 -9.88
C VAL A 475 -18.68 -18.78 -9.68
N GLN A 476 -18.37 -17.49 -9.90
CA GLN A 476 -19.33 -16.39 -9.81
C GLN A 476 -19.19 -15.46 -11.04
N PRO A 477 -19.89 -15.74 -12.16
CA PRO A 477 -19.74 -14.98 -13.40
C PRO A 477 -20.15 -13.50 -13.34
N ASP A 478 -20.99 -13.12 -12.37
CA ASP A 478 -21.44 -11.74 -12.15
C ASP A 478 -20.65 -10.98 -11.06
N ASP A 479 -19.53 -11.55 -10.56
CA ASP A 479 -18.61 -10.83 -9.68
C ASP A 479 -17.72 -9.85 -10.46
N ILE A 480 -18.10 -8.57 -10.43
CA ILE A 480 -17.34 -7.44 -10.98
C ILE A 480 -15.90 -7.41 -10.45
N GLY A 481 -15.69 -7.78 -9.18
CA GLY A 481 -14.38 -7.81 -8.55
C GLY A 481 -13.45 -8.84 -9.15
N ALA A 482 -13.94 -10.08 -9.36
CA ALA A 482 -13.17 -11.14 -10.01
C ALA A 482 -12.71 -10.75 -11.44
N HIS A 483 -13.60 -10.19 -12.27
CA HIS A 483 -13.23 -9.76 -13.63
C HIS A 483 -12.25 -8.56 -13.62
N MET A 484 -12.42 -7.63 -12.68
CA MET A 484 -11.47 -6.53 -12.49
C MET A 484 -10.07 -7.04 -12.08
N ASN A 485 -10.01 -8.07 -11.24
CA ASN A 485 -8.76 -8.73 -10.85
C ASN A 485 -8.10 -9.40 -12.06
N VAL A 486 -8.85 -10.18 -12.85
CA VAL A 486 -8.35 -10.79 -14.11
C VAL A 486 -7.75 -9.73 -15.03
N GLY A 487 -8.43 -8.61 -15.26
CA GLY A 487 -7.92 -7.50 -16.09
C GLY A 487 -6.64 -6.88 -15.54
N ARG A 488 -6.54 -6.72 -14.21
CA ARG A 488 -5.33 -6.22 -13.54
C ARG A 488 -4.15 -7.17 -13.69
N THR A 489 -4.38 -8.46 -13.49
CA THR A 489 -3.31 -9.46 -13.61
C THR A 489 -2.84 -9.62 -15.06
N TYR A 490 -3.74 -9.56 -16.05
CA TYR A 490 -3.34 -9.51 -17.47
C TYR A 490 -2.49 -8.27 -17.79
N LYS A 491 -2.84 -7.09 -17.27
CA LYS A 491 -2.01 -5.88 -17.42
C LYS A 491 -0.62 -6.09 -16.85
N ASN A 492 -0.49 -6.66 -15.65
CA ASN A 492 0.81 -6.94 -15.01
C ASN A 492 1.64 -7.99 -15.78
N LEU A 493 0.98 -8.85 -16.56
CA LEU A 493 1.61 -9.80 -17.49
C LEU A 493 1.93 -9.18 -18.87
N ASN A 494 1.75 -7.86 -19.06
CA ASN A 494 1.86 -7.14 -20.33
C ASN A 494 0.90 -7.64 -21.44
N ARG A 495 -0.20 -8.28 -21.06
CA ARG A 495 -1.25 -8.81 -21.95
C ARG A 495 -2.39 -7.80 -22.10
N THR A 496 -2.06 -6.68 -22.74
CA THR A 496 -2.92 -5.48 -22.82
C THR A 496 -4.29 -5.75 -23.41
N LYS A 497 -4.39 -6.60 -24.45
CA LYS A 497 -5.67 -6.88 -25.11
C LYS A 497 -6.61 -7.68 -24.21
N GLU A 498 -6.11 -8.75 -23.61
CA GLU A 498 -6.90 -9.58 -22.68
C GLU A 498 -7.25 -8.84 -21.38
N ALA A 499 -6.41 -7.88 -20.96
CA ALA A 499 -6.73 -6.96 -19.88
C ALA A 499 -7.92 -6.05 -20.24
N GLU A 500 -7.93 -5.49 -21.45
CA GLU A 500 -9.03 -4.66 -21.96
C GLU A 500 -10.33 -5.47 -22.06
N ASP A 501 -10.29 -6.66 -22.66
CA ASP A 501 -11.44 -7.56 -22.78
C ASP A 501 -12.03 -7.90 -21.41
N ALA A 502 -11.19 -8.24 -20.42
CA ALA A 502 -11.64 -8.55 -19.05
C ALA A 502 -12.26 -7.34 -18.33
N TYR A 503 -11.68 -6.14 -18.49
CA TYR A 503 -12.28 -4.91 -17.96
C TYR A 503 -13.58 -4.53 -18.67
N MET A 504 -13.72 -4.82 -19.96
CA MET A 504 -14.97 -4.62 -20.70
C MET A 504 -16.08 -5.56 -20.20
N VAL A 505 -15.76 -6.82 -19.87
CA VAL A 505 -16.69 -7.72 -19.16
C VAL A 505 -17.06 -7.15 -17.79
N ALA A 506 -16.09 -6.74 -16.98
CA ALA A 506 -16.35 -6.12 -15.67
C ALA A 506 -17.25 -4.87 -15.78
N LYS A 507 -17.03 -4.04 -16.81
CA LYS A 507 -17.84 -2.85 -17.11
C LYS A 507 -19.26 -3.22 -17.54
N SER A 508 -19.45 -4.29 -18.29
CA SER A 508 -20.78 -4.75 -18.73
C SER A 508 -21.68 -5.23 -17.58
N LEU A 509 -21.07 -5.68 -16.48
CA LEU A 509 -21.73 -6.10 -15.24
C LEU A 509 -22.10 -4.92 -14.32
N MET A 510 -21.63 -3.70 -14.59
CA MET A 510 -21.99 -2.52 -13.81
C MET A 510 -23.47 -2.15 -14.00
N PRO A 511 -24.17 -1.66 -12.95
CA PRO A 511 -25.54 -1.16 -13.10
C PRO A 511 -25.60 0.00 -14.10
N GLN A 512 -26.43 -0.15 -15.13
CA GLN A 512 -26.66 0.91 -16.13
C GLN A 512 -27.30 2.14 -15.47
N ILE A 513 -26.87 3.33 -15.90
CA ILE A 513 -27.37 4.62 -15.38
C ILE A 513 -28.71 4.94 -16.06
N ILE A 514 -29.76 5.09 -15.26
CA ILE A 514 -31.09 5.54 -15.66
C ILE A 514 -31.23 7.02 -15.29
N PRO A 515 -31.27 7.95 -16.25
CA PRO A 515 -31.41 9.38 -15.97
C PRO A 515 -32.63 9.68 -15.08
N GLY A 516 -32.45 10.55 -14.09
CA GLY A 516 -33.51 10.98 -13.18
C GLY A 516 -33.81 10.07 -11.97
N LYS A 517 -33.28 8.83 -11.91
CA LYS A 517 -33.41 7.99 -10.71
C LYS A 517 -32.27 8.22 -9.73
N LYS A 518 -32.59 8.64 -8.49
CA LYS A 518 -31.66 8.54 -7.36
C LYS A 518 -31.48 7.05 -7.02
N TYR A 519 -30.26 6.52 -7.22
CA TYR A 519 -29.95 5.14 -6.86
C TYR A 519 -29.99 4.98 -5.34
N ALA A 520 -30.87 4.10 -4.86
CA ALA A 520 -31.02 3.81 -3.43
C ALA A 520 -29.78 3.12 -2.83
N THR A 521 -28.97 2.47 -3.67
CA THR A 521 -27.69 1.87 -3.33
C THR A 521 -26.56 2.61 -4.06
N ARG A 522 -25.69 3.30 -3.31
CA ARG A 522 -24.48 3.90 -3.87
C ARG A 522 -23.57 2.79 -4.42
N VAL A 523 -23.20 2.86 -5.70
CA VAL A 523 -22.23 1.93 -6.30
C VAL A 523 -20.94 1.96 -5.48
N ALA A 524 -20.46 0.79 -5.04
CA ALA A 524 -19.26 0.68 -4.22
C ALA A 524 -18.05 1.32 -4.95
N PRO A 525 -17.23 2.16 -4.28
CA PRO A 525 -16.17 2.88 -4.98
C PRO A 525 -15.13 1.92 -5.58
N ASN A 526 -14.94 0.76 -4.96
CA ASN A 526 -14.07 -0.30 -5.49
C ASN A 526 -14.52 -0.84 -6.87
N HIS A 527 -15.82 -0.81 -7.19
CA HIS A 527 -16.31 -1.24 -8.50
C HIS A 527 -16.09 -0.15 -9.56
N LEU A 528 -16.05 1.12 -9.16
CA LEU A 528 -15.73 2.23 -10.07
C LEU A 528 -14.28 2.22 -10.55
N ASN A 529 -13.39 1.51 -9.83
CA ASN A 529 -12.02 1.27 -10.28
C ASN A 529 -11.95 0.53 -11.63
N VAL A 530 -13.01 -0.17 -12.06
CA VAL A 530 -13.08 -0.76 -13.42
C VAL A 530 -12.89 0.32 -14.49
N TYR A 531 -13.58 1.46 -14.37
CA TYR A 531 -13.44 2.59 -15.31
C TYR A 531 -12.04 3.20 -15.25
N ILE A 532 -11.49 3.36 -14.04
CA ILE A 532 -10.15 3.93 -13.83
C ILE A 532 -9.09 3.04 -14.45
N ASN A 533 -9.16 1.73 -14.21
CA ASN A 533 -8.19 0.76 -14.70
C ASN A 533 -8.25 0.61 -16.22
N LEU A 534 -9.46 0.57 -16.79
CA LEU A 534 -9.68 0.55 -18.24
C LEU A 534 -9.19 1.84 -18.92
N ALA A 535 -9.53 3.01 -18.38
CA ALA A 535 -9.05 4.29 -18.90
C ALA A 535 -7.52 4.41 -18.81
N ASN A 536 -6.91 3.96 -17.71
CA ASN A 536 -5.46 3.91 -17.53
C ASN A 536 -4.75 2.94 -18.48
N LEU A 537 -5.44 1.89 -18.94
CA LEU A 537 -4.94 0.95 -19.94
C LEU A 537 -5.03 1.57 -21.35
N ILE A 538 -6.18 2.15 -21.68
CA ILE A 538 -6.48 2.74 -22.99
C ILE A 538 -5.65 3.99 -23.26
N ARG A 539 -5.41 4.86 -22.26
CA ARG A 539 -4.63 6.10 -22.42
C ARG A 539 -3.15 5.91 -22.80
N ALA A 540 -2.66 4.67 -22.81
CA ALA A 540 -1.36 4.33 -23.35
C ALA A 540 -1.31 4.46 -24.89
N ASN A 541 -2.46 4.39 -25.57
CA ASN A 541 -2.60 4.69 -26.98
C ASN A 541 -3.15 6.13 -27.18
N ASP A 542 -2.35 6.99 -27.79
CA ASP A 542 -2.69 8.40 -28.01
C ASP A 542 -3.89 8.61 -28.94
N SER A 543 -4.25 7.61 -29.76
CA SER A 543 -5.45 7.68 -30.60
C SER A 543 -6.77 7.40 -29.84
N ARG A 544 -6.72 7.11 -28.54
CA ARG A 544 -7.88 6.72 -27.71
C ARG A 544 -8.04 7.57 -26.43
N LEU A 545 -7.42 8.75 -26.37
CA LEU A 545 -7.47 9.62 -25.18
C LEU A 545 -8.91 10.09 -24.88
N GLU A 546 -9.71 10.41 -25.90
CA GLU A 546 -11.13 10.75 -25.77
C GLU A 546 -11.97 9.62 -25.15
N GLU A 547 -11.67 8.36 -25.50
CA GLU A 547 -12.36 7.19 -24.93
C GLU A 547 -12.01 7.03 -23.44
N ALA A 548 -10.75 7.26 -23.07
CA ALA A 548 -10.32 7.28 -21.67
C ALA A 548 -10.99 8.42 -20.87
N ASP A 549 -11.16 9.62 -21.45
CA ASP A 549 -11.88 10.73 -20.81
C ASP A 549 -13.36 10.40 -20.61
N GLN A 550 -14.01 9.75 -21.59
CA GLN A 550 -15.39 9.27 -21.44
C GLN A 550 -15.55 8.26 -20.28
N LEU A 551 -14.59 7.36 -20.08
CA LEU A 551 -14.60 6.41 -18.96
C LEU A 551 -14.49 7.11 -17.61
N TYR A 552 -13.64 8.13 -17.48
CA TYR A 552 -13.58 8.94 -16.26
C TYR A 552 -14.87 9.73 -16.02
N ARG A 553 -15.45 10.33 -17.07
CA ARG A 553 -16.76 11.00 -16.98
C ARG A 553 -17.87 10.03 -16.54
N GLN A 554 -17.86 8.78 -17.03
CA GLN A 554 -18.80 7.74 -16.60
C GLN A 554 -18.64 7.44 -15.09
N ALA A 555 -17.42 7.24 -14.60
CA ALA A 555 -17.17 7.03 -13.17
C ALA A 555 -17.64 8.21 -12.29
N ILE A 556 -17.35 9.45 -12.71
CA ILE A 556 -17.80 10.68 -12.03
C ILE A 556 -19.34 10.79 -12.03
N SER A 557 -20.00 10.43 -13.13
CA SER A 557 -21.47 10.47 -13.23
C SER A 557 -22.17 9.45 -12.32
N MET A 558 -21.53 8.30 -12.06
CA MET A 558 -22.01 7.31 -11.08
C MET A 558 -21.79 7.76 -9.63
N ARG A 559 -20.72 8.50 -9.35
CA ARG A 559 -20.34 8.94 -8.02
C ARG A 559 -19.57 10.27 -8.06
N PRO A 560 -20.24 11.42 -7.88
CA PRO A 560 -19.61 12.74 -7.91
C PRO A 560 -18.55 12.97 -6.82
N ASP A 561 -18.55 12.17 -5.74
CA ASP A 561 -17.56 12.14 -4.65
C ASP A 561 -16.34 11.24 -4.93
N PHE A 562 -16.24 10.60 -6.11
CA PHE A 562 -15.15 9.68 -6.42
C PHE A 562 -13.85 10.40 -6.80
N LYS A 563 -13.14 10.92 -5.79
CA LYS A 563 -11.88 11.69 -5.91
C LYS A 563 -10.91 11.16 -6.96
N GLN A 564 -10.65 9.85 -6.98
CA GLN A 564 -9.65 9.24 -7.87
C GLN A 564 -9.96 9.46 -9.36
N ALA A 565 -11.23 9.50 -9.76
CA ALA A 565 -11.61 9.77 -11.14
C ALA A 565 -11.23 11.18 -11.58
N TYR A 566 -11.38 12.19 -10.72
CA TYR A 566 -10.96 13.56 -11.03
C TYR A 566 -9.44 13.69 -11.16
N ILE A 567 -8.67 13.01 -10.29
CA ILE A 567 -7.19 12.98 -10.35
C ILE A 567 -6.72 12.38 -11.68
N SER A 568 -7.14 11.15 -11.97
CA SER A 568 -6.70 10.43 -13.18
C SER A 568 -7.23 11.08 -14.47
N ARG A 569 -8.39 11.78 -14.41
CA ARG A 569 -8.88 12.64 -15.50
C ARG A 569 -8.02 13.89 -15.67
N GLY A 570 -7.60 14.55 -14.59
CA GLY A 570 -6.71 15.71 -14.64
C GLY A 570 -5.37 15.39 -15.31
N GLU A 571 -4.76 14.25 -14.97
CA GLU A 571 -3.54 13.74 -15.64
C GLU A 571 -3.77 13.53 -17.15
N LEU A 572 -4.90 12.89 -17.51
CA LEU A 572 -5.24 12.64 -18.91
C LEU A 572 -5.45 13.96 -19.68
N LEU A 573 -6.14 14.93 -19.08
CA LEU A 573 -6.42 16.22 -19.71
C LEU A 573 -5.14 17.03 -19.95
N LEU A 574 -4.14 16.94 -19.07
CA LEU A 574 -2.80 17.49 -19.33
C LEU A 574 -2.16 16.80 -20.54
N LYS A 575 -2.21 15.46 -20.62
CA LYS A 575 -1.72 14.71 -21.80
C LYS A 575 -2.46 15.08 -23.10
N MET A 576 -3.74 15.45 -23.02
CA MET A 576 -4.55 15.96 -24.14
C MET A 576 -4.33 17.45 -24.44
N ASN A 577 -3.38 18.12 -23.78
CA ASN A 577 -3.13 19.57 -23.87
C ASN A 577 -4.37 20.44 -23.54
N LYS A 578 -5.10 20.06 -22.49
CA LYS A 578 -6.31 20.75 -21.98
C LYS A 578 -6.13 21.21 -20.53
N PRO A 579 -5.17 22.12 -20.24
CA PRO A 579 -4.83 22.50 -18.87
C PRO A 579 -5.98 23.17 -18.10
N MET A 580 -6.87 23.91 -18.77
CA MET A 580 -8.04 24.52 -18.12
C MET A 580 -9.04 23.47 -17.58
N GLU A 581 -9.40 22.45 -18.39
CA GLU A 581 -10.25 21.35 -17.91
C GLU A 581 -9.53 20.52 -16.82
N ALA A 582 -8.20 20.36 -16.92
CA ALA A 582 -7.41 19.65 -15.92
C ALA A 582 -7.43 20.40 -14.57
N ARG A 583 -7.28 21.72 -14.59
CA ARG A 583 -7.38 22.58 -13.40
C ARG A 583 -8.73 22.39 -12.70
N ASP A 584 -9.82 22.47 -13.46
CA ASP A 584 -11.17 22.33 -12.90
C ASP A 584 -11.38 20.92 -12.32
N ALA A 585 -10.84 19.87 -12.95
CA ALA A 585 -10.86 18.52 -12.39
C ALA A 585 -10.08 18.43 -11.05
N TYR A 586 -8.87 18.97 -10.96
CA TYR A 586 -8.09 18.95 -9.72
C TYR A 586 -8.69 19.84 -8.62
N LEU A 587 -9.29 20.99 -8.96
CA LEU A 587 -10.02 21.82 -7.98
C LEU A 587 -11.21 21.05 -7.39
N ARG A 588 -11.96 20.28 -8.19
CA ARG A 588 -13.02 19.39 -7.70
C ARG A 588 -12.48 18.22 -6.86
N ALA A 589 -11.29 17.69 -7.17
CA ALA A 589 -10.62 16.72 -6.30
C ALA A 589 -10.22 17.33 -4.95
N LEU A 590 -9.78 18.59 -4.95
CA LEU A 590 -9.36 19.35 -3.77
C LEU A 590 -10.54 19.74 -2.86
N GLU A 591 -11.71 20.02 -3.43
CA GLU A 591 -12.96 20.20 -2.66
C GLU A 591 -13.32 18.95 -1.84
N LEU A 592 -13.00 17.75 -2.35
CA LEU A 592 -13.24 16.46 -1.69
C LEU A 592 -12.16 16.10 -0.66
N ASP A 593 -10.90 16.52 -0.88
CA ASP A 593 -9.77 16.26 0.02
C ASP A 593 -8.73 17.38 -0.07
N ARG A 594 -8.80 18.31 0.89
CA ARG A 594 -7.84 19.44 0.98
C ARG A 594 -6.50 19.07 1.59
N THR A 595 -6.37 17.87 2.18
CA THR A 595 -5.18 17.44 2.92
C THR A 595 -4.20 16.61 2.09
N ASN A 596 -4.55 16.28 0.86
CA ASN A 596 -3.65 15.56 -0.04
C ASN A 596 -2.62 16.53 -0.70
N PRO A 597 -1.32 16.43 -0.39
CA PRO A 597 -0.29 17.28 -1.02
C PRO A 597 -0.18 17.03 -2.54
N ASP A 598 -0.46 15.82 -3.03
CA ASP A 598 -0.34 15.48 -4.45
C ASP A 598 -1.27 16.34 -5.34
N LEU A 599 -2.42 16.76 -4.80
CA LEU A 599 -3.38 17.60 -5.51
C LEU A 599 -2.87 19.02 -5.73
N TRP A 600 -2.22 19.57 -4.70
CA TRP A 600 -1.58 20.89 -4.78
C TRP A 600 -0.36 20.84 -5.70
N TYR A 601 0.46 19.79 -5.62
CA TYR A 601 1.54 19.54 -6.58
C TYR A 601 1.00 19.47 -8.02
N ASN A 602 -0.05 18.70 -8.29
CA ASN A 602 -0.63 18.60 -9.63
C ASN A 602 -1.22 19.92 -10.12
N LEU A 603 -1.87 20.72 -9.25
CA LEU A 603 -2.31 22.08 -9.59
C LEU A 603 -1.14 23.03 -9.90
N ALA A 604 0.02 22.85 -9.26
CA ALA A 604 1.23 23.60 -9.60
C ALA A 604 1.74 23.24 -11.01
N ILE A 605 1.74 21.96 -11.38
CA ILE A 605 2.09 21.53 -12.75
C ILE A 605 1.12 22.13 -13.78
N VAL A 606 -0.19 22.12 -13.51
CA VAL A 606 -1.17 22.75 -14.40
C VAL A 606 -0.90 24.25 -14.58
N ASN A 607 -0.49 24.96 -13.51
CA ASN A 607 -0.12 26.37 -13.59
C ASN A 607 1.17 26.62 -14.40
N ILE A 608 2.15 25.71 -14.36
CA ILE A 608 3.34 25.76 -15.24
C ILE A 608 2.92 25.65 -16.71
N GLU A 609 2.05 24.69 -17.05
CA GLU A 609 1.52 24.52 -18.43
C GLU A 609 0.70 25.74 -18.89
N MET A 610 -0.04 26.37 -17.98
CA MET A 610 -0.73 27.65 -18.24
C MET A 610 0.20 28.88 -18.26
N LYS A 611 1.50 28.70 -18.02
CA LYS A 611 2.53 29.75 -17.97
C LYS A 611 2.34 30.78 -16.85
N ASP A 612 1.77 30.35 -15.72
CA ASP A 612 1.72 31.13 -14.47
C ASP A 612 2.65 30.51 -13.40
N PRO A 613 3.95 30.83 -13.42
CA PRO A 613 4.90 30.33 -12.43
C PRO A 613 4.62 30.88 -11.02
N SER A 614 3.87 31.98 -10.90
CA SER A 614 3.60 32.64 -9.62
C SER A 614 2.56 31.87 -8.80
N GLU A 615 1.48 31.43 -9.45
CA GLU A 615 0.49 30.54 -8.84
C GLU A 615 1.03 29.10 -8.73
N ALA A 616 1.93 28.67 -9.61
CA ALA A 616 2.62 27.38 -9.46
C ALA A 616 3.45 27.31 -8.16
N LEU A 617 4.26 28.35 -7.88
CA LEU A 617 5.04 28.42 -6.64
C LEU A 617 4.17 28.46 -5.38
N LYS A 618 3.01 29.13 -5.42
CA LYS A 618 2.03 29.06 -4.31
C LYS A 618 1.56 27.62 -4.11
N HIS A 619 1.03 26.96 -5.13
CA HIS A 619 0.54 25.59 -4.99
C HIS A 619 1.63 24.59 -4.55
N PHE A 620 2.89 24.75 -4.98
CA PHE A 620 4.00 23.97 -4.43
C PHE A 620 4.24 24.24 -2.93
N ASN A 621 4.11 25.49 -2.47
CA ASN A 621 4.24 25.82 -1.06
C ASN A 621 3.11 25.17 -0.23
N GLN A 622 1.85 25.23 -0.66
CA GLN A 622 0.75 24.50 -0.03
C GLN A 622 1.00 22.97 0.04
N ALA A 623 1.57 22.37 -1.00
CA ALA A 623 1.95 20.95 -0.97
C ALA A 623 3.02 20.66 0.09
N LEU A 624 3.99 21.56 0.25
CA LEU A 624 5.09 21.45 1.23
C LEU A 624 4.68 21.83 2.67
N GLU A 625 3.67 22.67 2.86
CA GLU A 625 3.03 22.91 4.16
C GLU A 625 2.33 21.65 4.69
N LEU A 626 1.67 20.89 3.81
CA LEU A 626 1.02 19.62 4.15
C LEU A 626 2.02 18.47 4.30
N ASN A 627 3.06 18.42 3.46
CA ASN A 627 4.13 17.43 3.54
C ASN A 627 5.49 18.08 3.21
N PRO A 628 6.29 18.47 4.23
CA PRO A 628 7.60 19.09 4.05
C PRO A 628 8.64 18.23 3.30
N ARG A 629 8.39 16.91 3.15
CA ARG A 629 9.24 15.93 2.46
C ARG A 629 8.62 15.46 1.14
N HIS A 630 7.70 16.23 0.55
CA HIS A 630 7.07 15.89 -0.73
C HIS A 630 8.07 16.04 -1.90
N LYS A 631 8.77 14.94 -2.20
CA LYS A 631 9.90 14.84 -3.14
C LYS A 631 9.71 15.60 -4.46
N LEU A 632 8.61 15.35 -5.17
CA LEU A 632 8.34 16.00 -6.47
C LEU A 632 8.09 17.51 -6.34
N ALA A 633 7.53 17.98 -5.22
CA ALA A 633 7.29 19.40 -4.99
C ALA A 633 8.57 20.12 -4.58
N LEU A 634 9.43 19.48 -3.76
CA LEU A 634 10.77 19.99 -3.45
C LEU A 634 11.56 20.21 -4.75
N PHE A 635 11.69 19.17 -5.59
CA PHE A 635 12.47 19.24 -6.83
C PHE A 635 11.89 20.23 -7.84
N ASN A 636 10.62 20.11 -8.23
CA ASN A 636 10.06 20.94 -9.31
C ASN A 636 9.93 22.42 -8.90
N SER A 637 9.68 22.72 -7.62
CA SER A 637 9.63 24.12 -7.17
C SER A 637 11.03 24.75 -7.04
N ALA A 638 12.05 23.97 -6.64
CA ALA A 638 13.43 24.43 -6.62
C ALA A 638 13.97 24.66 -8.04
N LEU A 639 13.62 23.78 -8.99
CA LEU A 639 13.93 23.94 -10.40
C LEU A 639 13.26 25.20 -10.99
N LEU A 640 11.97 25.41 -10.73
CA LEU A 640 11.24 26.60 -11.18
C LEU A 640 11.84 27.91 -10.60
N MET A 641 12.29 27.89 -9.34
CA MET A 641 13.03 29.00 -8.72
C MET A 641 14.39 29.22 -9.39
N GLN A 642 15.12 28.16 -9.72
CA GLN A 642 16.42 28.22 -10.38
C GLN A 642 16.30 28.78 -11.81
N GLU A 643 15.34 28.29 -12.59
CA GLU A 643 15.04 28.76 -13.95
C GLU A 643 14.60 30.24 -14.00
N SER A 644 13.97 30.75 -12.94
CA SER A 644 13.63 32.17 -12.83
C SER A 644 14.87 33.09 -12.81
N GLY A 645 16.02 32.57 -12.40
CA GLY A 645 17.29 33.32 -12.26
C GLY A 645 17.33 34.33 -11.11
N GLU A 646 16.22 34.57 -10.42
CA GLU A 646 16.08 35.59 -9.37
C GLU A 646 16.98 35.30 -8.15
N PRO A 647 17.95 36.18 -7.81
CA PRO A 647 18.89 35.93 -6.70
C PRO A 647 18.23 35.72 -5.35
N SER A 648 17.05 36.32 -5.12
CA SER A 648 16.25 36.22 -3.90
C SER A 648 15.69 34.81 -3.66
N SER A 649 15.46 34.03 -4.71
CA SER A 649 14.88 32.67 -4.60
C SER A 649 15.94 31.59 -4.37
N ARG A 650 17.22 31.87 -4.64
CA ARG A 650 18.33 30.89 -4.54
C ARG A 650 18.48 30.23 -3.16
N PRO A 651 18.39 30.94 -2.01
CA PRO A 651 18.54 30.29 -0.71
C PRO A 651 17.45 29.24 -0.43
N GLU A 652 16.21 29.51 -0.84
CA GLU A 652 15.09 28.57 -0.66
C GLU A 652 15.15 27.43 -1.69
N ALA A 653 15.56 27.70 -2.94
CA ALA A 653 15.83 26.65 -3.93
C ALA A 653 16.92 25.68 -3.44
N ASN A 654 18.01 26.21 -2.87
CA ASN A 654 19.10 25.41 -2.30
C ASN A 654 18.59 24.55 -1.13
N ARG A 655 17.83 25.16 -0.20
CA ARG A 655 17.19 24.46 0.91
C ARG A 655 16.27 23.32 0.45
N ARG A 656 15.49 23.53 -0.61
CA ARG A 656 14.59 22.50 -1.17
C ARG A 656 15.34 21.37 -1.86
N PHE A 657 16.37 21.67 -2.64
CA PHE A 657 17.20 20.63 -3.24
C PHE A 657 18.00 19.84 -2.19
N LEU A 658 18.47 20.48 -1.11
CA LEU A 658 19.11 19.77 0.01
C LEU A 658 18.15 18.79 0.70
N LEU A 659 16.92 19.22 1.02
CA LEU A 659 15.88 18.33 1.56
C LEU A 659 15.49 17.22 0.57
N TYR A 660 15.54 17.49 -0.74
CA TYR A 660 15.27 16.49 -1.76
C TYR A 660 16.37 15.41 -1.81
N VAL A 661 17.66 15.75 -1.76
CA VAL A 661 18.75 14.75 -1.76
C VAL A 661 18.93 14.02 -0.42
N GLU A 662 18.33 14.49 0.67
CA GLU A 662 18.14 13.70 1.90
C GLU A 662 17.08 12.59 1.70
N GLU A 663 16.08 12.84 0.86
CA GLU A 663 14.97 11.93 0.56
C GLU A 663 15.22 11.01 -0.65
N GLU A 664 16.05 11.43 -1.61
CA GLU A 664 16.50 10.66 -2.79
C GLU A 664 18.05 10.74 -2.93
N PRO A 665 18.81 10.07 -2.05
CA PRO A 665 20.29 10.19 -2.00
C PRO A 665 21.03 9.54 -3.19
N ASP A 666 20.30 8.82 -4.04
CA ASP A 666 20.80 8.13 -5.22
C ASP A 666 20.42 8.84 -6.55
N ASP A 667 19.58 9.88 -6.53
CA ASP A 667 19.27 10.65 -7.76
C ASP A 667 20.36 11.69 -8.06
N ALA A 668 21.09 11.44 -9.15
CA ALA A 668 22.15 12.33 -9.63
C ALA A 668 21.64 13.73 -10.00
N ASN A 669 20.37 13.90 -10.40
CA ASN A 669 19.80 15.18 -10.83
C ASN A 669 19.68 16.18 -9.67
N GLY A 670 19.36 15.71 -8.45
CA GLY A 670 19.31 16.57 -7.27
C GLY A 670 20.68 17.22 -6.99
N TYR A 671 21.74 16.43 -7.03
CA TYR A 671 23.12 16.91 -6.87
C TYR A 671 23.60 17.76 -8.06
N PHE A 672 23.18 17.44 -9.30
CA PHE A 672 23.48 18.28 -10.45
C PHE A 672 22.88 19.69 -10.31
N ASN A 673 21.61 19.79 -9.92
CA ASN A 673 20.94 21.09 -9.76
C ASN A 673 21.49 21.89 -8.55
N LEU A 674 21.88 21.23 -7.45
CA LEU A 674 22.68 21.84 -6.37
C LEU A 674 24.01 22.41 -6.90
N GLY A 675 24.70 21.65 -7.76
CA GLY A 675 25.94 22.09 -8.41
C GLY A 675 25.71 23.32 -9.28
N MET A 676 24.68 23.31 -10.13
CA MET A 676 24.30 24.44 -10.98
C MET A 676 23.94 25.68 -10.14
N LEU A 677 23.21 25.51 -9.04
CA LEU A 677 22.79 26.63 -8.18
C LEU A 677 23.98 27.25 -7.43
N ALA A 678 24.94 26.42 -7.01
CA ALA A 678 26.22 26.88 -6.46
C ALA A 678 27.06 27.63 -7.51
N MET A 679 27.10 27.17 -8.77
CA MET A 679 27.75 27.90 -9.87
C MET A 679 27.09 29.26 -10.12
N ASP A 680 25.75 29.35 -10.04
CA ASP A 680 25.02 30.62 -10.12
C ASP A 680 25.32 31.55 -8.94
N GLY A 681 25.58 30.99 -7.76
CA GLY A 681 26.01 31.71 -6.55
C GLY A 681 27.49 32.10 -6.50
N HIS A 682 28.32 31.61 -7.43
CA HIS A 682 29.78 31.68 -7.38
C HIS A 682 30.41 30.94 -6.17
N GLU A 683 29.76 29.86 -5.72
CA GLU A 683 30.22 28.97 -4.65
C GLU A 683 31.02 27.78 -5.22
N ASP A 684 32.17 28.06 -5.83
CA ASP A 684 32.89 27.12 -6.70
C ASP A 684 33.26 25.78 -6.01
N GLU A 685 33.65 25.78 -4.73
CA GLU A 685 33.95 24.54 -3.99
C GLU A 685 32.70 23.68 -3.74
N ALA A 686 31.55 24.31 -3.50
CA ALA A 686 30.28 23.61 -3.32
C ALA A 686 29.81 23.04 -4.66
N ALA A 687 29.90 23.83 -5.73
CA ALA A 687 29.62 23.41 -7.09
C ALA A 687 30.43 22.18 -7.49
N GLU A 688 31.76 22.19 -7.29
CA GLU A 688 32.64 21.06 -7.58
C GLU A 688 32.23 19.80 -6.79
N ARG A 689 31.96 19.95 -5.50
CA ARG A 689 31.56 18.85 -4.60
C ARG A 689 30.27 18.18 -5.08
N TRP A 690 29.25 18.98 -5.39
CA TRP A 690 27.96 18.47 -5.85
C TRP A 690 28.04 17.85 -7.25
N MET A 691 28.77 18.48 -8.18
CA MET A 691 28.96 17.93 -9.52
C MET A 691 29.69 16.58 -9.49
N LYS A 692 30.75 16.46 -8.65
CA LYS A 692 31.44 15.17 -8.41
C LYS A 692 30.52 14.10 -7.82
N LYS A 693 29.60 14.46 -6.91
CA LYS A 693 28.61 13.53 -6.34
C LYS A 693 27.58 13.09 -7.40
N ALA A 694 27.11 13.99 -8.27
CA ALA A 694 26.24 13.63 -9.39
C ALA A 694 26.92 12.64 -10.36
N ILE A 695 28.19 12.89 -10.71
CA ILE A 695 28.98 12.02 -11.61
C ILE A 695 29.27 10.66 -10.96
N SER A 696 29.48 10.58 -9.63
CA SER A 696 29.74 9.31 -8.96
C SER A 696 28.52 8.37 -8.94
N LEU A 697 27.31 8.94 -8.91
CA LEU A 697 26.05 8.23 -9.08
C LEU A 697 25.79 7.87 -10.55
N GLN A 698 26.00 8.81 -11.47
CA GLN A 698 25.79 8.63 -12.92
C GLN A 698 27.05 8.97 -13.72
N ARG A 699 27.93 7.97 -13.92
CA ARG A 699 29.26 8.14 -14.57
C ARG A 699 29.23 8.73 -15.99
N GLY A 700 28.10 8.60 -16.70
CA GLY A 700 27.91 9.11 -18.06
C GLY A 700 27.14 10.44 -18.12
N PHE A 701 26.93 11.14 -17.01
CA PHE A 701 26.07 12.32 -16.94
C PHE A 701 26.66 13.51 -17.71
N ARG A 702 26.25 13.66 -18.97
CA ARG A 702 26.70 14.66 -19.94
C ARG A 702 26.79 16.07 -19.35
N SER A 703 25.69 16.55 -18.78
CA SER A 703 25.57 17.91 -18.24
C SER A 703 26.47 18.14 -17.03
N ALA A 704 26.55 17.17 -16.10
CA ALA A 704 27.41 17.29 -14.92
C ALA A 704 28.90 17.29 -15.29
N LEU A 705 29.32 16.37 -16.17
CA LEU A 705 30.71 16.31 -16.67
C LEU A 705 31.12 17.59 -17.40
N PHE A 706 30.27 18.12 -18.27
CA PHE A 706 30.58 19.37 -19.00
C PHE A 706 30.63 20.59 -18.06
N ASN A 707 29.66 20.74 -17.15
CA ASN A 707 29.65 21.89 -16.23
C ASN A 707 30.78 21.82 -15.19
N LEU A 708 31.22 20.63 -14.76
CA LEU A 708 32.43 20.49 -13.94
C LEU A 708 33.70 20.92 -14.69
N ALA A 709 33.84 20.52 -15.96
CA ALA A 709 34.95 20.97 -16.80
C ALA A 709 34.93 22.49 -17.05
N LEU A 710 33.74 23.07 -17.22
CA LEU A 710 33.55 24.51 -17.37
C LEU A 710 33.93 25.26 -16.08
N LEU A 711 33.51 24.75 -14.91
CA LEU A 711 33.88 25.29 -13.60
C LEU A 711 35.40 25.30 -13.40
N TYR A 712 36.10 24.22 -13.75
CA TYR A 712 37.57 24.18 -13.71
C TYR A 712 38.22 25.18 -14.67
N SER A 713 37.66 25.41 -15.85
CA SER A 713 38.13 26.46 -16.76
C SER A 713 37.91 27.86 -16.17
N GLN A 714 36.73 28.14 -15.61
CA GLN A 714 36.39 29.44 -15.01
C GLN A 714 37.23 29.76 -13.76
N THR A 715 37.57 28.76 -12.96
CA THR A 715 38.42 28.86 -11.76
C THR A 715 39.94 28.81 -12.04
N ARG A 716 40.35 28.83 -13.32
CA ARG A 716 41.75 28.70 -13.79
C ARG A 716 42.44 27.37 -13.43
N ARG A 717 41.70 26.35 -13.03
CA ARG A 717 42.18 24.97 -12.80
C ARG A 717 42.10 24.13 -14.08
N GLU A 718 42.49 24.74 -15.21
CA GLU A 718 42.25 24.21 -16.56
C GLU A 718 42.80 22.79 -16.78
N LEU A 719 43.96 22.45 -16.20
CA LEU A 719 44.53 21.11 -16.33
C LEU A 719 43.68 20.01 -15.66
N GLU A 720 42.89 20.34 -14.62
CA GLU A 720 41.96 19.40 -13.96
C GLU A 720 40.70 19.14 -14.81
N ALA A 721 40.38 19.99 -15.78
CA ALA A 721 39.30 19.76 -16.73
C ALA A 721 39.63 18.65 -17.75
N LEU A 722 40.90 18.45 -18.11
CA LEU A 722 41.31 17.47 -19.12
C LEU A 722 40.88 16.01 -18.84
N PRO A 723 41.01 15.43 -17.62
CA PRO A 723 40.48 14.11 -17.31
C PRO A 723 38.95 14.07 -17.39
N VAL A 724 38.24 15.08 -16.86
CA VAL A 724 36.77 15.17 -16.88
C VAL A 724 36.24 15.26 -18.32
N LEU A 725 36.88 16.08 -19.17
CA LEU A 725 36.57 16.19 -20.60
C LEU A 725 36.88 14.90 -21.36
N SER A 726 37.90 14.15 -20.94
CA SER A 726 38.20 12.85 -21.56
C SER A 726 37.19 11.77 -21.16
N GLU A 727 36.65 11.82 -19.93
CA GLU A 727 35.52 10.99 -19.53
C GLU A 727 34.22 11.38 -20.24
N LEU A 728 33.93 12.69 -20.35
CA LEU A 728 32.82 13.23 -21.15
C LEU A 728 32.87 12.70 -22.58
N LEU A 729 34.02 12.81 -23.26
CA LEU A 729 34.17 12.43 -24.66
C LEU A 729 34.31 10.91 -24.89
N ARG A 730 34.53 10.12 -23.84
CA ARG A 730 34.43 8.65 -23.87
C ARG A 730 32.96 8.21 -23.90
N HIS A 731 32.09 8.88 -23.15
CA HIS A 731 30.65 8.56 -23.09
C HIS A 731 29.83 9.30 -24.15
N HIS A 732 30.24 10.53 -24.50
CA HIS A 732 29.60 11.41 -25.48
C HIS A 732 30.62 11.85 -26.55
N PRO A 733 31.03 10.93 -27.45
CA PRO A 733 31.88 11.19 -28.62
C PRO A 733 31.66 12.53 -29.35
N GLU A 734 30.40 12.90 -29.54
CA GLU A 734 29.96 14.00 -30.40
C GLU A 734 29.86 15.36 -29.66
N HIS A 735 30.38 15.48 -28.43
CA HIS A 735 30.17 16.66 -27.59
C HIS A 735 31.02 17.87 -28.03
N VAL A 736 30.60 18.58 -29.08
CA VAL A 736 31.29 19.73 -29.71
C VAL A 736 31.85 20.73 -28.69
N LYS A 737 31.01 21.27 -27.77
CA LYS A 737 31.46 22.24 -26.74
C LYS A 737 32.58 21.69 -25.83
N GLY A 738 32.63 20.37 -25.66
CA GLY A 738 33.66 19.68 -24.86
C GLY A 738 34.94 19.43 -25.65
N LEU A 739 34.82 19.13 -26.96
CA LEU A 739 35.97 19.09 -27.87
C LEU A 739 36.64 20.46 -28.00
N ILE A 740 35.86 21.55 -28.11
CA ILE A 740 36.39 22.92 -28.12
C ILE A 740 37.17 23.20 -26.84
N LEU A 741 36.52 23.02 -25.67
CA LEU A 741 37.16 23.31 -24.39
C LEU A 741 38.42 22.45 -24.15
N LYS A 742 38.41 21.18 -24.59
CA LYS A 742 39.59 20.31 -24.51
C LYS A 742 40.71 20.78 -25.43
N GLY A 743 40.40 21.11 -26.70
CA GLY A 743 41.38 21.59 -27.67
C GLY A 743 42.03 22.90 -27.22
N ASP A 744 41.22 23.85 -26.70
CA ASP A 744 41.70 25.11 -26.16
C ASP A 744 42.67 24.90 -24.99
N ILE A 745 42.37 24.00 -24.04
CA ILE A 745 43.25 23.73 -22.89
C ILE A 745 44.53 23.01 -23.32
N LEU A 746 44.45 22.06 -24.26
CA LEU A 746 45.63 21.35 -24.78
C LEU A 746 46.60 22.31 -25.49
N MET A 747 46.08 23.16 -26.38
CA MET A 747 46.86 24.17 -27.10
C MET A 747 47.52 25.15 -26.14
N ASN A 748 46.77 25.71 -25.19
CA ASN A 748 47.24 26.84 -24.38
C ASN A 748 48.02 26.46 -23.12
N GLN A 749 47.66 25.39 -22.41
CA GLN A 749 48.29 25.01 -21.14
C GLN A 749 49.33 23.90 -21.29
N LYS A 750 49.13 22.97 -22.24
CA LYS A 750 50.07 21.88 -22.51
C LYS A 750 50.99 22.13 -23.71
N LYS A 751 50.70 23.12 -24.56
CA LYS A 751 51.35 23.32 -25.87
C LYS A 751 51.26 22.07 -26.76
N ASP A 752 50.21 21.28 -26.58
CA ASP A 752 49.93 20.05 -27.32
C ASP A 752 49.08 20.40 -28.56
N THR A 753 49.75 20.86 -29.62
CA THR A 753 49.10 21.29 -30.86
C THR A 753 48.47 20.11 -31.60
N GLN A 754 49.07 18.93 -31.55
CA GLN A 754 48.51 17.74 -32.19
C GLN A 754 47.23 17.26 -31.48
N GLY A 755 47.22 17.18 -30.14
CA GLY A 755 46.01 16.84 -29.38
C GLY A 755 44.89 17.88 -29.55
N ALA A 756 45.25 19.16 -29.74
CA ALA A 756 44.30 20.22 -30.08
C ALA A 756 43.74 20.07 -31.51
N ARG A 757 44.61 19.85 -32.51
CA ARG A 757 44.24 19.53 -33.90
C ARG A 757 43.24 18.38 -33.95
N ASP A 758 43.55 17.25 -33.32
CA ASP A 758 42.70 16.05 -33.32
C ASP A 758 41.28 16.36 -32.82
N CYS A 759 41.15 17.25 -31.83
CA CYS A 759 39.87 17.70 -31.29
C CYS A 759 39.10 18.60 -32.28
N PHE A 760 39.75 19.57 -32.92
CA PHE A 760 39.09 20.46 -33.89
C PHE A 760 38.78 19.77 -35.23
N GLU A 761 39.66 18.92 -35.74
CA GLU A 761 39.40 18.07 -36.91
C GLU A 761 38.30 17.04 -36.66
N ARG A 762 38.11 16.59 -35.41
CA ARG A 762 36.96 15.78 -35.04
C ARG A 762 35.66 16.56 -35.13
N ILE A 763 35.63 17.80 -34.65
CA ILE A 763 34.46 18.70 -34.83
C ILE A 763 34.16 18.86 -36.31
N LEU A 764 35.15 19.16 -37.15
CA LEU A 764 34.94 19.39 -38.59
C LEU A 764 34.55 18.12 -39.39
N ARG A 765 34.87 16.93 -38.88
CA ARG A 765 34.34 15.67 -39.44
C ARG A 765 32.87 15.43 -39.11
N MET A 766 32.39 15.98 -37.99
CA MET A 766 31.00 15.89 -37.53
C MET A 766 30.14 17.01 -38.13
N ASP A 767 30.68 18.23 -38.17
CA ASP A 767 30.08 19.46 -38.68
C ASP A 767 31.14 20.26 -39.47
N PRO A 768 31.23 20.07 -40.80
CA PRO A 768 32.16 20.80 -41.65
C PRO A 768 31.91 22.32 -41.71
N ALA A 769 30.71 22.77 -41.33
CA ALA A 769 30.33 24.19 -41.32
C ALA A 769 30.67 24.88 -39.97
N ASN A 770 31.28 24.16 -39.02
CA ASN A 770 31.57 24.70 -37.69
C ASN A 770 32.62 25.81 -37.72
N VAL A 771 32.18 27.07 -37.80
CA VAL A 771 33.05 28.26 -37.89
C VAL A 771 34.06 28.32 -36.74
N GLN A 772 33.63 28.05 -35.50
CA GLN A 772 34.51 28.09 -34.33
C GLN A 772 35.57 26.96 -34.36
N GLY A 773 35.15 25.73 -34.70
CA GLY A 773 36.07 24.60 -34.88
C GLY A 773 37.08 24.84 -36.00
N LYS A 774 36.63 25.40 -37.13
CA LYS A 774 37.50 25.78 -38.26
C LYS A 774 38.50 26.85 -37.86
N HIS A 775 38.02 27.94 -37.25
CA HIS A 775 38.87 29.02 -36.77
C HIS A 775 39.94 28.52 -35.78
N ASN A 776 39.55 27.73 -34.77
CA ASN A 776 40.51 27.24 -33.77
C ASN A 776 41.55 26.29 -34.40
N LEU A 777 41.18 25.47 -35.40
CA LEU A 777 42.15 24.70 -36.18
C LEU A 777 43.14 25.61 -36.93
N CYS A 778 42.71 26.75 -37.45
CA CYS A 778 43.62 27.71 -38.08
C CYS A 778 44.60 28.35 -37.08
N VAL A 779 44.16 28.58 -35.83
CA VAL A 779 45.04 29.04 -34.75
C VAL A 779 46.10 27.98 -34.41
N VAL A 780 45.75 26.68 -34.42
CA VAL A 780 46.74 25.59 -34.24
C VAL A 780 47.83 25.64 -35.32
N TYR A 781 47.50 25.82 -36.61
CA TYR A 781 48.52 25.95 -37.66
C TYR A 781 49.44 27.17 -37.45
N PHE A 782 48.91 28.28 -36.91
CA PHE A 782 49.71 29.45 -36.57
C PHE A 782 50.69 29.20 -35.41
N GLU A 783 50.24 28.53 -34.35
CA GLU A 783 51.09 28.13 -33.20
C GLU A 783 52.20 27.15 -33.62
N GLU A 784 51.93 26.26 -34.58
CA GLU A 784 52.93 25.36 -35.19
C GLU A 784 53.91 26.07 -36.15
N ARG A 785 53.76 27.38 -36.37
CA ARG A 785 54.53 28.19 -37.34
C ARG A 785 54.36 27.78 -38.81
N ASP A 786 53.31 27.03 -39.15
CA ASP A 786 52.92 26.79 -40.55
C ASP A 786 52.00 27.92 -41.01
N LEU A 787 52.62 29.07 -41.31
CA LEU A 787 51.88 30.28 -41.66
C LEU A 787 51.13 30.13 -43.00
N VAL A 788 51.62 29.27 -43.90
CA VAL A 788 50.99 28.98 -45.19
C VAL A 788 49.67 28.22 -45.00
N ARG A 789 49.66 27.16 -44.18
CA ARG A 789 48.41 26.46 -43.83
C ARG A 789 47.49 27.32 -42.97
N ALA A 790 48.03 28.14 -42.07
CA ALA A 790 47.24 29.08 -41.28
C ALA A 790 46.51 30.11 -42.16
N GLU A 791 47.19 30.69 -43.16
CA GLU A 791 46.57 31.63 -44.09
C GLU A 791 45.47 30.96 -44.94
N ARG A 792 45.76 29.80 -45.55
CA ARG A 792 44.79 29.02 -46.34
C ARG A 792 43.56 28.67 -45.50
N CYS A 793 43.77 28.19 -44.27
CA CYS A 793 42.70 27.86 -43.34
C CYS A 793 41.85 29.09 -42.96
N LEU A 794 42.47 30.25 -42.71
CA LEU A 794 41.74 31.49 -42.36
C LEU A 794 40.97 32.06 -43.55
N GLN A 795 41.44 31.89 -44.78
CA GLN A 795 40.68 32.22 -45.98
C GLN A 795 39.43 31.32 -46.12
N GLU A 796 39.57 30.01 -45.89
CA GLU A 796 38.44 29.07 -45.87
C GLU A 796 37.45 29.38 -44.74
N ALA A 797 37.94 29.71 -43.54
CA ALA A 797 37.10 30.11 -42.40
C ALA A 797 36.34 31.42 -42.68
N LEU A 798 36.98 32.38 -43.34
CA LEU A 798 36.36 33.64 -43.75
C LEU A 798 35.35 33.44 -44.89
N ALA A 799 35.54 32.45 -45.76
CA ALA A 799 34.54 32.08 -46.77
C ALA A 799 33.29 31.45 -46.14
N LEU A 800 33.45 30.66 -45.06
CA LEU A 800 32.33 30.12 -44.27
C LEU A 800 31.61 31.20 -43.44
N ALA A 801 32.33 32.22 -42.96
CA ALA A 801 31.77 33.31 -42.15
C ALA A 801 32.27 34.71 -42.61
N PRO A 802 31.78 35.24 -43.74
CA PRO A 802 32.30 36.48 -44.34
C PRO A 802 32.15 37.74 -43.47
N HIS A 803 31.23 37.70 -42.50
CA HIS A 803 30.92 38.82 -41.62
C HIS A 803 31.77 38.86 -40.34
N GLU A 804 32.50 37.79 -40.01
CA GLU A 804 33.24 37.69 -38.74
C GLU A 804 34.55 38.49 -38.77
N GLU A 805 34.54 39.64 -38.08
CA GLU A 805 35.64 40.60 -38.09
C GLU A 805 36.92 40.04 -37.45
N TYR A 806 36.80 39.15 -36.45
CA TYR A 806 37.96 38.56 -35.78
C TYR A 806 38.75 37.63 -36.70
N ILE A 807 38.09 36.86 -37.58
CA ILE A 807 38.75 36.00 -38.57
C ILE A 807 39.54 36.87 -39.57
N ARG A 808 38.93 37.97 -40.03
CA ARG A 808 39.60 38.95 -40.92
C ARG A 808 40.81 39.60 -40.24
N ARG A 809 40.72 39.95 -38.96
CA ARG A 809 41.83 40.49 -38.17
C ARG A 809 42.96 39.47 -38.01
N HIS A 810 42.65 38.21 -37.70
CA HIS A 810 43.64 37.15 -37.60
C HIS A 810 44.34 36.87 -38.94
N LEU A 811 43.60 36.87 -40.06
CA LEU A 811 44.18 36.73 -41.40
C LEU A 811 45.17 37.88 -41.72
N ALA A 812 44.86 39.12 -41.33
CA ALA A 812 45.78 40.25 -41.44
C ALA A 812 47.05 40.09 -40.59
N ILE A 813 46.93 39.58 -39.36
CA ILE A 813 48.07 39.30 -38.48
C ILE A 813 49.00 38.23 -39.09
N VAL A 814 48.43 37.13 -39.59
CA VAL A 814 49.21 36.06 -40.25
C VAL A 814 49.97 36.61 -41.47
N ARG A 815 49.29 37.35 -42.35
CA ARG A 815 49.91 37.98 -43.53
C ARG A 815 51.03 38.96 -43.18
N SER A 816 50.83 39.80 -42.16
CA SER A 816 51.86 40.72 -41.67
C SER A 816 53.10 39.97 -41.18
N LYS A 817 52.90 38.88 -40.41
CA LYS A 817 53.99 38.05 -39.90
C LYS A 817 54.73 37.29 -41.01
N MET A 818 54.02 36.81 -42.04
CA MET A 818 54.62 36.22 -43.24
C MET A 818 55.50 37.22 -44.00
N ALA A 819 55.03 38.46 -44.18
CA ALA A 819 55.82 39.52 -44.83
C ALA A 819 57.09 39.84 -44.03
N ALA A 820 57.00 39.94 -42.70
CA ALA A 820 58.14 40.19 -41.83
C ALA A 820 59.18 39.04 -41.86
N MET A 821 58.75 37.78 -41.73
CA MET A 821 59.66 36.62 -41.81
C MET A 821 60.29 36.47 -43.19
N SER A 822 59.54 36.73 -44.26
CA SER A 822 60.08 36.73 -45.63
C SER A 822 61.10 37.85 -45.87
N ALA A 823 60.98 38.98 -45.18
CA ALA A 823 61.98 40.07 -45.23
C ALA A 823 63.23 39.77 -44.38
N ALA A 824 63.08 38.97 -43.31
CA ALA A 824 64.17 38.50 -42.46
C ALA A 824 64.93 37.28 -43.02
N GLY A 825 64.42 36.64 -44.10
CA GLY A 825 64.99 35.43 -44.66
C GLY A 825 64.66 34.15 -43.87
N GLU A 826 63.67 34.19 -42.98
CA GLU A 826 63.25 33.04 -42.18
C GLU A 826 62.25 32.13 -42.92
N PRO A 827 62.28 30.81 -42.69
CA PRO A 827 61.35 29.88 -43.33
C PRO A 827 59.91 30.05 -42.82
N LEU A 828 58.96 30.21 -43.75
CA LEU A 828 57.52 30.42 -43.48
C LEU A 828 56.75 29.14 -43.06
N ALA A 829 57.44 28.00 -43.02
CA ALA A 829 56.91 26.70 -42.62
C ALA A 829 58.02 25.87 -41.94
N PRO A 830 57.68 24.96 -41.00
CA PRO A 830 58.67 24.16 -40.29
C PRO A 830 59.43 23.18 -41.21
N ALA A 831 60.74 23.08 -41.00
CA ALA A 831 61.62 22.24 -41.81
C ALA A 831 61.51 20.74 -41.46
N GLY A 832 60.47 20.07 -41.98
CA GLY A 832 60.33 18.61 -41.93
C GLY A 832 58.88 18.13 -41.96
N GLY A 833 58.39 17.70 -43.13
CA GLY A 833 57.02 17.20 -43.28
C GLY A 833 56.55 17.15 -44.73
N ALA A 834 57.15 16.29 -45.54
CA ALA A 834 56.83 16.17 -46.97
C ALA A 834 55.49 15.46 -47.23
N GLY A 835 54.78 15.89 -48.28
CA GLY A 835 53.76 15.10 -48.98
C GLY A 835 52.29 15.43 -48.69
N GLU A 836 51.74 16.42 -49.39
CA GLU A 836 50.33 16.34 -49.82
C GLU A 836 50.24 15.27 -50.93
N PRO A 837 49.32 14.29 -50.88
CA PRO A 837 48.94 13.51 -52.04
C PRO A 837 47.93 14.32 -52.87
N SER A 838 48.31 14.66 -54.09
CA SER A 838 47.48 15.40 -55.04
C SER A 838 46.18 14.67 -55.41
N GLN A 839 45.10 15.42 -55.58
CA GLN A 839 43.94 14.94 -56.36
C GLN A 839 44.33 14.80 -57.85
N ALA A 840 44.26 13.59 -58.40
CA ALA A 840 43.73 13.29 -59.74
C ALA A 840 43.89 11.79 -60.11
N GLU A 841 42.87 11.22 -60.77
CA GLU A 841 42.84 9.93 -61.51
C GLU A 841 43.11 8.63 -60.69
N ALA A 842 42.36 7.53 -60.77
CA ALA A 842 41.51 7.02 -61.85
C ALA A 842 40.48 5.99 -61.35
N VAL A 843 39.42 5.76 -62.13
CA VAL A 843 38.43 4.69 -61.91
C VAL A 843 38.93 3.34 -62.46
N LYS A 844 38.96 2.27 -61.64
CA LYS A 844 38.53 0.88 -62.03
C LYS A 844 38.59 -0.19 -60.92
N LYS A 845 37.41 -0.74 -60.62
CA LYS A 845 37.03 -2.14 -60.29
C LYS A 845 38.05 -3.18 -59.75
N SER A 846 37.68 -3.76 -58.58
CA SER A 846 37.66 -5.22 -58.24
C SER A 846 39.02 -5.94 -57.98
N PRO A 847 39.05 -7.16 -57.37
CA PRO A 847 38.02 -7.92 -56.61
C PRO A 847 38.49 -8.36 -55.18
N ALA A 848 37.69 -9.18 -54.49
CA ALA A 848 38.15 -10.01 -53.35
C ALA A 848 38.98 -11.22 -53.84
N PRO A 849 39.72 -11.93 -52.96
CA PRO A 849 39.19 -13.24 -52.55
C PRO A 849 39.53 -13.73 -51.12
N GLN A 850 38.98 -14.92 -50.84
CA GLN A 850 38.94 -15.74 -49.63
C GLN A 850 40.30 -16.16 -49.04
N GLY A 851 40.36 -16.22 -47.69
CA GLY A 851 40.47 -17.48 -46.93
C GLY A 851 41.82 -18.20 -46.79
N SER A 852 42.25 -18.43 -45.53
CA SER A 852 42.37 -19.78 -44.92
C SER A 852 43.01 -19.74 -43.51
N SER A 853 42.66 -20.73 -42.67
CA SER A 853 43.43 -21.40 -41.57
C SER A 853 44.68 -20.72 -40.95
N GLU A 854 45.02 -20.80 -39.65
CA GLU A 854 44.54 -21.55 -38.46
C GLU A 854 45.37 -21.09 -37.21
N GLN A 855 45.24 -21.53 -35.94
CA GLN A 855 44.31 -22.36 -35.16
C GLN A 855 44.44 -21.96 -33.65
N LYS A 856 43.47 -22.32 -32.79
CA LYS A 856 43.54 -22.36 -31.29
C LYS A 856 43.71 -21.02 -30.55
N GLY A 857 43.03 -20.77 -29.43
CA GLY A 857 41.98 -21.54 -28.75
C GLY A 857 41.84 -21.14 -27.27
N GLY A 858 40.62 -20.90 -26.79
CA GLY A 858 40.39 -20.50 -25.39
C GLY A 858 38.91 -20.23 -25.08
N LYS A 859 38.17 -21.28 -24.70
CA LYS A 859 36.75 -21.21 -24.33
C LYS A 859 36.55 -20.44 -23.02
N LEU A 860 35.48 -19.66 -22.91
CA LEU A 860 34.55 -19.80 -21.77
C LEU A 860 33.13 -19.34 -22.13
N SER A 861 32.14 -20.00 -21.53
CA SER A 861 30.71 -19.90 -21.88
C SER A 861 29.97 -18.99 -20.87
N PRO A 862 28.70 -18.59 -21.11
CA PRO A 862 28.12 -17.41 -20.47
C PRO A 862 27.56 -17.67 -19.07
N LEU A 863 27.63 -16.63 -18.21
CA LEU A 863 26.92 -16.56 -16.94
C LEU A 863 25.90 -15.41 -16.93
N LYS A 864 24.64 -15.82 -16.92
CA LYS A 864 23.45 -15.17 -16.35
C LYS A 864 23.62 -13.75 -15.78
N GLY A 865 23.08 -12.76 -16.48
CA GLY A 865 22.29 -11.68 -15.88
C GLY A 865 20.84 -11.82 -16.37
N GLY A 866 19.79 -11.52 -15.62
CA GLY A 866 19.74 -10.75 -14.38
C GLY A 866 18.68 -9.66 -14.57
N ASN A 867 17.41 -10.00 -14.32
CA ASN A 867 16.28 -9.10 -14.58
C ASN A 867 16.40 -7.82 -13.74
N GLY A 868 16.52 -6.67 -14.41
CA GLY A 868 16.32 -5.35 -13.83
C GLY A 868 15.07 -4.72 -14.43
N GLU A 869 14.14 -4.30 -13.58
CA GLU A 869 12.83 -3.79 -14.00
C GLU A 869 12.97 -2.44 -14.72
N GLN A 870 12.60 -2.38 -16.01
CA GLN A 870 12.40 -1.10 -16.69
C GLN A 870 11.12 -0.44 -16.17
N ARG A 871 11.26 0.46 -15.19
CA ARG A 871 10.19 1.42 -14.87
C ARG A 871 10.09 2.44 -15.99
N VAL A 872 8.84 2.72 -16.38
CA VAL A 872 8.50 3.65 -17.45
C VAL A 872 8.87 5.08 -17.05
N GLY A 873 9.81 5.66 -17.79
CA GLY A 873 10.16 7.09 -17.76
C GLY A 873 10.43 7.56 -19.18
N GLN A 874 9.37 7.84 -19.94
CA GLN A 874 9.43 8.44 -21.28
C GLN A 874 8.64 9.75 -21.28
N GLY A 875 9.21 10.77 -21.94
CA GLY A 875 8.88 12.18 -21.72
C GLY A 875 9.74 12.73 -20.57
N VAL A 876 10.76 13.57 -20.78
CA VAL A 876 10.93 14.57 -21.85
C VAL A 876 12.37 14.55 -22.40
N GLU A 877 12.55 14.05 -23.63
CA GLU A 877 13.76 14.29 -24.45
C GLU A 877 13.35 14.40 -25.94
N GLN A 878 12.76 15.55 -26.31
CA GLN A 878 12.64 16.04 -27.70
C GLN A 878 12.04 17.45 -27.64
N GLY A 879 12.78 18.48 -28.07
CA GLY A 879 12.22 19.85 -28.04
C GLY A 879 13.16 21.05 -28.06
N ALA A 880 14.44 20.92 -28.45
CA ALA A 880 15.30 22.09 -28.68
C ALA A 880 16.48 21.76 -29.62
N GLU A 881 16.30 21.96 -30.93
CA GLU A 881 17.30 22.39 -31.93
C GLU A 881 16.82 22.04 -33.36
N GLN A 882 16.15 22.98 -34.04
CA GLN A 882 16.18 23.18 -35.51
C GLN A 882 15.31 24.38 -35.93
N GLY A 883 15.79 25.17 -36.90
CA GLY A 883 14.95 26.08 -37.70
C GLY A 883 14.99 27.57 -37.34
N ALA A 884 16.00 28.29 -37.85
CA ALA A 884 15.96 29.75 -38.02
C ALA A 884 16.88 30.22 -39.15
N GLU A 885 16.53 29.88 -40.40
CA GLU A 885 17.05 30.55 -41.59
C GLU A 885 15.96 31.37 -42.30
N GLN A 886 16.39 32.27 -43.19
CA GLN A 886 15.72 33.53 -43.49
C GLN A 886 14.70 33.44 -44.65
N GLY A 887 13.78 34.42 -44.68
CA GLY A 887 12.93 34.68 -45.85
C GLY A 887 12.22 36.03 -45.74
N ALA A 888 12.77 37.07 -46.38
CA ALA A 888 12.12 38.37 -46.50
C ALA A 888 11.31 38.48 -47.80
N GLY A 889 10.12 39.10 -47.77
CA GLY A 889 9.27 39.33 -48.94
C GLY A 889 8.22 40.41 -48.68
N GLN A 890 8.10 41.37 -49.58
CA GLN A 890 7.28 42.58 -49.47
C GLN A 890 5.79 42.32 -49.81
N GLY A 891 4.86 43.17 -49.36
CA GLY A 891 3.45 43.09 -49.82
C GLY A 891 2.40 43.95 -49.13
N ALA A 892 2.47 45.27 -49.34
CA ALA A 892 1.35 46.23 -49.48
C ALA A 892 -0.02 46.06 -48.75
N GLU A 893 -0.35 47.11 -47.98
CA GLU A 893 -1.58 47.94 -48.10
C GLU A 893 -2.87 47.79 -47.23
N GLN A 894 -3.17 48.94 -46.59
CA GLN A 894 -4.48 49.62 -46.39
C GLN A 894 -5.52 49.14 -45.34
N GLY A 895 -5.92 50.09 -44.47
CA GLY A 895 -7.27 50.12 -43.86
C GLY A 895 -7.39 50.74 -42.45
N ALA A 896 -7.75 52.03 -42.36
CA ALA A 896 -8.04 52.85 -41.15
C ALA A 896 -8.87 52.18 -40.02
N GLY A 897 -8.95 52.65 -38.76
CA GLY A 897 -8.48 53.84 -38.00
C GLY A 897 -8.81 53.60 -36.50
N GLN A 898 -8.63 54.46 -35.49
CA GLN A 898 -8.33 55.89 -35.34
C GLN A 898 -7.43 56.13 -34.10
N ARG A 899 -6.91 57.36 -33.94
CA ARG A 899 -6.15 57.91 -32.78
C ARG A 899 -7.01 59.00 -32.09
N PRO A 900 -6.73 59.52 -30.86
CA PRO A 900 -5.40 60.03 -30.45
C PRO A 900 -4.93 59.90 -28.98
N GLU A 901 -3.62 60.14 -28.82
CA GLU A 901 -2.89 60.74 -27.66
C GLU A 901 -3.04 60.17 -26.24
N SER A 902 -1.95 59.83 -25.53
CA SER A 902 -0.89 60.78 -25.15
C SER A 902 0.45 60.13 -24.69
N SER A 903 1.53 60.94 -24.74
CA SER A 903 2.84 60.86 -24.05
C SER A 903 3.59 59.52 -23.83
N GLN A 904 4.76 59.39 -24.47
CA GLN A 904 5.86 58.51 -24.03
C GLN A 904 6.58 59.09 -22.78
N PRO A 905 7.36 58.29 -22.02
CA PRO A 905 8.76 58.06 -22.40
C PRO A 905 9.24 56.59 -22.34
N ASN A 906 10.08 56.22 -23.32
CA ASN A 906 11.08 55.13 -23.31
C ASN A 906 10.91 53.95 -22.33
N LYS A 907 10.31 52.85 -22.82
CA LYS A 907 10.59 51.51 -22.28
C LYS A 907 11.85 50.94 -22.95
N ARG A 908 12.99 50.98 -22.25
CA ARG A 908 14.17 50.18 -22.56
C ARG A 908 13.75 48.70 -22.69
N THR A 909 14.07 48.07 -23.81
CA THR A 909 14.06 46.61 -23.95
C THR A 909 14.97 46.01 -22.88
N LYS A 910 14.43 45.14 -22.02
CA LYS A 910 15.26 44.34 -21.10
C LYS A 910 16.20 43.48 -21.93
N ALA A 911 17.49 43.58 -21.66
CA ALA A 911 18.52 42.86 -22.40
C ALA A 911 18.35 41.34 -22.25
N LYS A 912 18.70 40.59 -23.32
CA LYS A 912 19.14 39.20 -23.19
C LYS A 912 20.35 39.15 -22.25
N SER A 913 20.57 38.01 -21.61
CA SER A 913 21.35 37.96 -20.36
C SER A 913 22.71 38.65 -20.46
N THR A 914 22.96 39.60 -19.55
CA THR A 914 24.26 40.25 -19.39
C THR A 914 25.37 39.24 -19.04
N LYS A 915 24.99 38.02 -18.62
CA LYS A 915 25.87 36.92 -18.22
C LYS A 915 26.56 36.27 -19.42
N GLU A 916 25.85 36.01 -20.52
CA GLU A 916 26.46 35.48 -21.75
C GLU A 916 27.41 36.51 -22.39
N ILE A 917 27.03 37.79 -22.39
CA ILE A 917 27.87 38.88 -22.90
C ILE A 917 29.12 39.05 -22.03
N THR A 918 29.01 39.02 -20.70
CA THR A 918 30.18 39.14 -19.80
C THR A 918 31.09 37.90 -19.80
N ASP A 919 30.58 36.70 -20.06
CA ASP A 919 31.43 35.51 -20.26
C ASP A 919 32.14 35.53 -21.63
N ILE A 920 31.51 36.06 -22.67
CA ILE A 920 32.18 36.35 -23.96
C ILE A 920 33.25 37.42 -23.76
N GLU A 921 32.96 38.50 -23.03
CA GLU A 921 33.94 39.57 -22.72
C GLU A 921 35.09 39.10 -21.82
N LYS A 922 34.84 38.23 -20.83
CA LYS A 922 35.92 37.59 -20.04
C LYS A 922 36.84 36.73 -20.91
N LYS A 923 36.28 35.94 -21.84
CA LYS A 923 37.07 35.15 -22.80
C LYS A 923 37.82 36.05 -23.78
N ARG A 924 37.22 37.16 -24.21
CA ARG A 924 37.83 38.21 -25.04
C ARG A 924 39.00 38.90 -24.31
N ALA A 925 38.86 39.17 -23.01
CA ALA A 925 39.92 39.74 -22.17
C ALA A 925 41.08 38.76 -21.93
N ALA A 926 40.81 37.46 -21.80
CA ALA A 926 41.85 36.44 -21.72
C ALA A 926 42.64 36.28 -23.04
N ALA A 927 41.95 36.36 -24.18
CA ALA A 927 42.58 36.39 -25.50
C ALA A 927 43.41 37.67 -25.73
N LEU A 928 42.92 38.83 -25.28
CA LEU A 928 43.66 40.10 -25.30
C LEU A 928 44.92 40.05 -24.42
N LYS A 929 44.86 39.44 -23.23
CA LYS A 929 46.06 39.27 -22.40
C LYS A 929 47.12 38.36 -23.03
N ARG A 930 46.70 37.31 -23.77
CA ARG A 930 47.65 36.50 -24.55
C ARG A 930 48.26 37.30 -25.70
N LEU A 931 47.52 38.21 -26.32
CA LEU A 931 48.07 39.13 -27.34
C LEU A 931 49.09 40.10 -26.75
N GLU A 932 48.83 40.70 -25.59
CA GLU A 932 49.79 41.58 -24.88
C GLU A 932 51.07 40.82 -24.44
N GLU A 933 50.92 39.59 -23.95
CA GLU A 933 52.04 38.74 -23.52
C GLU A 933 52.88 38.24 -24.72
N ILE A 934 52.24 37.96 -25.86
CA ILE A 934 52.90 37.62 -27.12
C ILE A 934 53.57 38.85 -27.76
N GLU A 935 52.95 40.04 -27.73
CA GLU A 935 53.58 41.30 -28.16
C GLU A 935 54.86 41.58 -27.36
N ARG A 936 54.80 41.44 -26.03
CA ARG A 936 55.96 41.67 -25.16
C ARG A 936 57.10 40.66 -25.39
N ILE A 937 56.78 39.40 -25.62
CA ILE A 937 57.79 38.36 -25.97
C ILE A 937 58.41 38.63 -27.35
N LEU A 938 57.70 39.33 -28.25
CA LEU A 938 58.18 39.68 -29.60
C LEU A 938 58.84 41.07 -29.69
N SER A 939 58.66 41.95 -28.70
CA SER A 939 59.24 43.30 -28.70
C SER A 939 60.63 43.41 -28.08
N GLY A 940 61.06 42.42 -27.29
CA GLY A 940 62.42 42.35 -26.74
C GLY A 940 62.68 43.15 -25.46
N GLU A 941 61.68 43.28 -24.57
CA GLU A 941 61.80 43.83 -23.18
C GLU A 941 61.43 42.82 -22.07
#